data_AF-A0A850B9H6-F1
#
_entry.id   AF-A0A850B9H6-F1
#
_cell.length_a   1.000
_cell.length_b   1.000
_cell.length_c   1.000
_cell.angle_alpha   90.00
_cell.angle_beta   90.00
_cell.angle_gamma   90.00
#
_symmetry.space_group_name_H-M   'P 1'
#
loop_
_entity.id
_entity.type
_entity.pdbx_description
1 polymer ?
#
loop_
_entity_poly.entity_id
_entity_poly.type
_entity_poly.pdbx_seq_one_letter_code
_entity_poly.pdbx_strand_id
1 'polypeptide(L)'
;MTEGPTFPFAFFGAEPLDWFDLTDDLFSYELRFKEAPDRAARAAIAAAWEEAIDPRSIEIAKPFLWADRWALVRVRPAGWNRASIVEMARAVAEALRRVHAARPMEEAILAEALESDSPWDAWSIAEREAPTTGPKWPVPLPKTGAGERFKAACEEDAGAEEAREEVRLAKAEKAAATEEGPAGDDDDEGEGEASEAGESDAEAPRVTEGIVSIARLKKADAPRTLDVAPSQRRLFGSRAETVVAPSGRVFGVGKPPRKPKQAGFLEDGELVLVSGEPLPDAYAGYLAAREDSEAALIGFDFNSVWEIDFAARSIRRLFKHGESLADLAYGQDDRVIVLTSDSLDVYRREGDGATLEQRWKIDGYGVRSARGGRVLIVSCYEDDHDGITIFGFSGGSLRRLARVVFSVSEIVVRDGRVFVESSDTSEHFEILGLDEALERFDASPEAFAEATVNTDPLAEASEKTSSSEDEEEDDGDGDTDGDGDGDGDGDGDGDGDGDGDEDGDGDSDDEEDEDEDEDEDEDEDEDEDEDEDEDERPPARARKVASSKSASSLTVEPGPGRVGLVSLGRRSPLDKRDEPKIPRDVKSQFGTGSEIEAAPDGSLYYGWKKEGRRNFRFAAHIQGHFIETDVTSKTSSTLMWSSWDRRQILAASDEDKKLWSIELPQGRTTLVHDFSGEEYEDEVYGCMPLASKRVFVTTSSDVWIFSLASGAPQLEMRGELDVHSSEAACDGRAIILETTDGKPLRVWGVFDDGIRELAGFDLSPSEIDVRDGRVLVKGSGGLGWHELVGIEDVWEIARREGGRYPRVELRNEPREGDAADDDENDEDNDSDDDEDDS
;
A
#
# COMPACT_ATOMS: atom_id res chain seq x y z
N MET A 1 -10.84 -3.94 23.50
CA MET A 1 -12.14 -3.56 22.91
C MET A 1 -12.61 -2.25 23.56
N THR A 2 -12.16 -1.12 23.05
CA THR A 2 -12.72 0.19 23.41
C THR A 2 -14.07 0.32 22.71
N GLU A 3 -15.10 0.75 23.43
CA GLU A 3 -16.44 0.97 22.87
C GLU A 3 -16.34 1.94 21.69
N GLY A 4 -16.34 1.38 20.47
CA GLY A 4 -16.43 2.15 19.24
C GLY A 4 -17.75 2.92 19.18
N PRO A 5 -17.85 3.91 18.30
CA PRO A 5 -19.09 4.66 18.13
C PRO A 5 -20.23 3.72 17.72
N THR A 6 -21.28 3.63 18.54
CA THR A 6 -22.49 2.87 18.19
C THR A 6 -23.34 3.68 17.22
N PHE A 7 -23.52 3.20 15.99
CA PHE A 7 -24.46 3.79 15.03
C PHE A 7 -25.90 3.34 15.32
N PRO A 8 -26.91 4.22 15.15
CA PRO A 8 -28.33 3.86 15.29
C PRO A 8 -28.89 3.09 14.06
N PHE A 9 -28.00 2.68 13.15
CA PHE A 9 -28.27 1.92 11.92
C PHE A 9 -27.19 0.84 11.76
N ALA A 10 -27.34 -0.06 10.78
CA ALA A 10 -26.30 -1.01 10.45
C ALA A 10 -25.20 -0.34 9.62
N PHE A 11 -23.95 -0.51 10.04
CA PHE A 11 -22.79 0.04 9.33
C PHE A 11 -21.89 -1.11 8.93
N PHE A 12 -21.54 -1.19 7.65
CA PHE A 12 -20.69 -2.21 7.06
C PHE A 12 -19.47 -1.51 6.44
N GLY A 13 -18.28 -1.75 6.99
CA GLY A 13 -17.03 -1.18 6.52
C GLY A 13 -15.81 -1.82 7.20
N ALA A 14 -14.64 -1.75 6.56
CA ALA A 14 -13.37 -2.28 7.03
C ALA A 14 -12.51 -1.20 7.72
N GLU A 15 -11.49 -1.62 8.50
CA GLU A 15 -10.54 -0.70 9.12
C GLU A 15 -9.71 0.04 8.04
N PRO A 16 -9.35 1.32 8.24
CA PRO A 16 -8.56 2.10 7.27
C PRO A 16 -7.26 1.47 6.74
N LEU A 17 -6.72 0.47 7.42
CA LEU A 17 -5.49 -0.24 7.02
C LEU A 17 -5.75 -1.37 6.02
N ASP A 18 -7.00 -1.78 5.88
CA ASP A 18 -7.44 -2.88 5.00
C ASP A 18 -8.14 -2.34 3.74
N TRP A 19 -7.92 -1.08 3.40
CA TRP A 19 -8.50 -0.44 2.22
C TRP A 19 -7.58 -0.65 1.00
N PHE A 20 -8.16 -1.11 -0.13
CA PHE A 20 -7.46 -1.47 -1.37
C PHE A 20 -7.46 -0.32 -2.40
N ASP A 21 -6.90 -0.59 -3.59
CA ASP A 21 -6.83 0.35 -4.72
C ASP A 21 -8.21 0.97 -5.02
N LEU A 22 -8.28 2.30 -4.91
CA LEU A 22 -9.51 3.05 -5.12
C LEU A 22 -9.63 3.45 -6.59
N THR A 23 -10.77 3.18 -7.21
CA THR A 23 -11.10 3.77 -8.50
C THR A 23 -11.27 5.30 -8.36
N ASP A 24 -10.48 6.05 -9.12
CA ASP A 24 -10.41 7.52 -9.09
C ASP A 24 -10.04 8.12 -7.72
N ASP A 25 -9.34 7.38 -6.84
CA ASP A 25 -8.97 7.88 -5.52
C ASP A 25 -10.20 8.29 -4.66
N LEU A 26 -11.31 7.56 -4.74
CA LEU A 26 -12.57 7.86 -4.05
C LEU A 26 -13.12 6.65 -3.26
N PHE A 27 -13.57 6.90 -2.04
CA PHE A 27 -14.35 5.97 -1.22
C PHE A 27 -15.84 6.15 -1.47
N SER A 28 -16.59 5.06 -1.60
CA SER A 28 -18.01 5.08 -1.96
C SER A 28 -18.87 4.50 -0.84
N TYR A 29 -19.83 5.30 -0.36
CA TYR A 29 -20.76 4.94 0.70
C TYR A 29 -22.18 4.81 0.14
N GLU A 30 -22.75 3.61 0.26
CA GLU A 30 -24.16 3.35 -0.06
C GLU A 30 -25.01 3.53 1.19
N LEU A 31 -25.96 4.44 1.13
CA LEU A 31 -26.85 4.79 2.23
C LEU A 31 -28.25 4.29 1.93
N ARG A 32 -28.83 3.49 2.83
CA ARG A 32 -30.21 3.02 2.70
C ARG A 32 -31.11 3.62 3.77
N PHE A 33 -32.22 4.20 3.33
CA PHE A 33 -33.21 4.84 4.19
C PHE A 33 -34.40 3.91 4.50
N LYS A 34 -35.04 4.11 5.67
CA LYS A 34 -36.26 3.36 6.05
C LYS A 34 -37.44 3.61 5.10
N GLU A 35 -37.46 4.79 4.51
CA GLU A 35 -38.48 5.24 3.58
C GLU A 35 -37.78 6.05 2.49
N ALA A 36 -38.24 5.92 1.24
CA ALA A 36 -37.75 6.72 0.13
C ALA A 36 -37.79 8.22 0.48
N PRO A 37 -36.67 8.96 0.40
CA PRO A 37 -36.67 10.39 0.62
C PRO A 37 -37.30 11.09 -0.57
N ASP A 38 -38.33 11.90 -0.32
CA ASP A 38 -38.82 12.86 -1.30
C ASP A 38 -37.77 13.97 -1.55
N ARG A 39 -38.00 14.81 -2.55
CA ARG A 39 -37.07 15.88 -2.93
C ARG A 39 -36.68 16.80 -1.76
N ALA A 40 -37.62 17.09 -0.84
CA ALA A 40 -37.34 17.92 0.33
C ALA A 40 -36.45 17.18 1.35
N ALA A 41 -36.70 15.89 1.55
CA ALA A 41 -35.87 15.02 2.38
C ALA A 41 -34.46 14.84 1.79
N ARG A 42 -34.32 14.69 0.47
CA ARG A 42 -33.03 14.62 -0.24
C ARG A 42 -32.19 15.87 -0.01
N ALA A 43 -32.80 17.05 -0.13
CA ALA A 43 -32.16 18.33 0.19
C ALA A 43 -31.72 18.43 1.65
N ALA A 44 -32.57 17.99 2.59
CA ALA A 44 -32.22 17.98 4.01
C ALA A 44 -31.07 17.01 4.35
N ILE A 45 -31.05 15.83 3.72
CA ILE A 45 -29.97 14.84 3.85
C ILE A 45 -28.65 15.41 3.33
N ALA A 46 -28.67 15.98 2.12
CA ALA A 46 -27.48 16.51 1.47
C ALA A 46 -26.89 17.70 2.24
N ALA A 47 -27.75 18.60 2.74
CA ALA A 47 -27.34 19.68 3.64
C ALA A 47 -26.75 19.15 4.96
N ALA A 48 -27.37 18.13 5.58
CA ALA A 48 -26.89 17.54 6.83
C ALA A 48 -25.52 16.87 6.67
N TRP A 49 -25.27 16.22 5.52
CA TRP A 49 -23.98 15.66 5.16
C TRP A 49 -22.91 16.75 5.00
N GLU A 50 -23.20 17.77 4.18
CA GLU A 50 -22.27 18.86 3.89
C GLU A 50 -22.00 19.71 5.14
N GLU A 51 -22.95 19.83 6.07
CA GLU A 51 -22.75 20.52 7.34
C GLU A 51 -21.76 19.76 8.24
N ALA A 52 -21.78 18.43 8.21
CA ALA A 52 -20.96 17.57 9.05
C ALA A 52 -19.52 17.41 8.55
N ILE A 53 -19.28 17.42 7.24
CA ILE A 53 -17.93 17.23 6.69
C ILE A 53 -17.03 18.44 6.98
N ASP A 54 -15.80 18.15 7.41
CA ASP A 54 -14.71 19.12 7.44
C ASP A 54 -13.98 19.13 6.08
N PRO A 55 -13.96 20.26 5.33
CA PRO A 55 -13.22 20.35 4.07
C PRO A 55 -11.71 20.16 4.22
N ARG A 56 -11.15 20.21 5.44
CA ARG A 56 -9.74 19.86 5.71
C ARG A 56 -9.49 18.34 5.69
N SER A 57 -10.54 17.54 5.86
CA SER A 57 -10.47 16.07 5.93
C SER A 57 -10.86 15.40 4.61
N ILE A 58 -11.73 16.05 3.82
CA ILE A 58 -12.28 15.53 2.56
C ILE A 58 -12.08 16.57 1.46
N GLU A 59 -11.32 16.23 0.43
CA GLU A 59 -11.00 17.12 -0.69
C GLU A 59 -12.17 17.25 -1.67
N ILE A 60 -12.80 16.12 -1.99
CA ILE A 60 -13.82 16.03 -3.04
C ILE A 60 -15.00 15.22 -2.50
N ALA A 61 -16.21 15.78 -2.64
CA ALA A 61 -17.45 15.03 -2.51
C ALA A 61 -18.26 15.20 -3.80
N LYS A 62 -18.32 14.14 -4.63
CA LYS A 62 -19.08 14.13 -5.89
C LYS A 62 -20.59 14.39 -5.62
N PRO A 63 -21.39 14.73 -6.64
CA PRO A 63 -22.85 14.82 -6.50
C PRO A 63 -23.45 13.54 -5.90
N PHE A 64 -24.50 13.69 -5.09
CA PHE A 64 -25.24 12.55 -4.57
C PHE A 64 -26.04 11.92 -5.70
N LEU A 65 -25.91 10.60 -5.84
CA LEU A 65 -26.77 9.83 -6.73
C LEU A 65 -27.89 9.22 -5.90
N TRP A 66 -29.14 9.34 -6.36
CA TRP A 66 -30.32 8.87 -5.66
C TRP A 66 -31.04 7.79 -6.45
N ALA A 67 -31.51 6.75 -5.76
CA ALA A 67 -32.29 5.68 -6.36
C ALA A 67 -33.26 5.08 -5.33
N ASP A 68 -34.57 5.31 -5.50
CA ASP A 68 -35.62 4.91 -4.54
C ASP A 68 -35.27 5.36 -3.09
N ARG A 69 -34.99 4.42 -2.20
CA ARG A 69 -34.58 4.65 -0.80
C ARG A 69 -33.07 4.61 -0.58
N TRP A 70 -32.28 4.73 -1.64
CA TRP A 70 -30.83 4.70 -1.60
C TRP A 70 -30.20 6.02 -2.02
N ALA A 71 -29.02 6.28 -1.48
CA ALA A 71 -28.11 7.31 -1.96
C ALA A 71 -26.68 6.75 -2.06
N LEU A 72 -25.94 7.15 -3.08
CA LEU A 72 -24.49 6.93 -3.18
C LEU A 72 -23.75 8.22 -2.89
N VAL A 73 -22.75 8.14 -2.01
CA VAL A 73 -21.88 9.26 -1.68
C VAL A 73 -20.43 8.87 -1.90
N ARG A 74 -19.69 9.64 -2.69
CA ARG A 74 -18.26 9.39 -2.96
C ARG A 74 -17.39 10.49 -2.39
N VAL A 75 -16.36 10.14 -1.63
CA VAL A 75 -15.46 11.07 -0.94
C VAL A 75 -13.99 10.76 -1.18
N ARG A 76 -13.15 11.79 -1.29
CA ARG A 76 -11.68 11.69 -1.35
C ARG A 76 -11.05 12.24 -0.08
N PRO A 77 -10.09 11.54 0.57
CA PRO A 77 -9.40 12.10 1.72
C PRO A 77 -8.54 13.29 1.29
N ALA A 78 -8.35 14.28 2.17
CA ALA A 78 -7.46 15.42 1.90
C ALA A 78 -5.97 15.03 1.75
N GLY A 79 -5.61 13.79 2.11
CA GLY A 79 -4.28 13.24 1.92
C GLY A 79 -4.29 11.72 2.04
N TRP A 80 -3.26 11.10 1.46
CA TRP A 80 -3.09 9.64 1.42
C TRP A 80 -2.21 9.08 2.52
N ASN A 81 -1.79 9.93 3.46
CA ASN A 81 -1.12 9.46 4.66
C ASN A 81 -2.17 8.88 5.63
N ARG A 82 -1.73 7.97 6.51
CA ARG A 82 -2.59 7.28 7.48
C ARG A 82 -3.48 8.22 8.29
N ALA A 83 -2.96 9.38 8.66
CA ALA A 83 -3.71 10.33 9.47
C ALA A 83 -4.88 10.96 8.72
N SER A 84 -4.64 11.42 7.50
CA SER A 84 -5.68 11.99 6.64
C SER A 84 -6.80 10.98 6.37
N ILE A 85 -6.47 9.70 6.20
CA ILE A 85 -7.43 8.61 6.04
C ILE A 85 -8.27 8.41 7.31
N VAL A 86 -7.64 8.43 8.49
CA VAL A 86 -8.34 8.34 9.79
C VAL A 86 -9.26 9.53 10.02
N GLU A 87 -8.81 10.75 9.73
CA GLU A 87 -9.62 11.97 9.86
C GLU A 87 -10.82 11.96 8.90
N MET A 88 -10.61 11.51 7.65
CA MET A 88 -11.70 11.30 6.70
C MET A 88 -12.74 10.29 7.25
N ALA A 89 -12.30 9.16 7.79
CA ALA A 89 -13.20 8.14 8.35
C ALA A 89 -14.05 8.69 9.51
N ARG A 90 -13.46 9.54 10.37
CA ARG A 90 -14.18 10.20 11.47
C ARG A 90 -15.20 11.24 10.96
N ALA A 91 -14.81 12.04 9.97
CA ALA A 91 -15.70 13.00 9.32
C ALA A 91 -16.91 12.32 8.66
N VAL A 92 -16.68 11.21 7.95
CA VAL A 92 -17.77 10.41 7.36
C VAL A 92 -18.67 9.82 8.45
N ALA A 93 -18.10 9.27 9.53
CA ALA A 93 -18.89 8.71 10.62
C ALA A 93 -19.84 9.75 11.25
N GLU A 94 -19.40 10.99 11.43
CA GLU A 94 -20.26 12.08 11.93
C GLU A 94 -21.30 12.49 10.88
N ALA A 95 -20.92 12.59 9.61
CA ALA A 95 -21.85 12.87 8.52
C ALA A 95 -22.98 11.86 8.44
N LEU A 96 -22.68 10.56 8.55
CA LEU A 96 -23.68 9.50 8.59
C LEU A 96 -24.66 9.65 9.76
N ARG A 97 -24.20 10.07 10.96
CA ARG A 97 -25.10 10.33 12.09
C ARG A 97 -26.06 11.49 11.82
N ARG A 98 -25.56 12.58 11.22
CA ARG A 98 -26.37 13.73 10.85
C ARG A 98 -27.39 13.39 9.77
N VAL A 99 -26.97 12.63 8.76
CA VAL A 99 -27.88 12.09 7.74
C VAL A 99 -28.97 11.24 8.38
N HIS A 100 -28.63 10.32 9.30
CA HIS A 100 -29.63 9.52 10.01
C HIS A 100 -30.62 10.37 10.81
N ALA A 101 -30.15 11.47 11.43
CA ALA A 101 -31.01 12.39 12.17
C ALA A 101 -31.95 13.18 11.26
N ALA A 102 -31.51 13.54 10.05
CA ALA A 102 -32.34 14.20 9.03
C ALA A 102 -33.35 13.23 8.42
N ARG A 103 -32.93 12.01 8.09
CA ARG A 103 -33.77 10.93 7.58
C ARG A 103 -33.29 9.59 8.12
N PRO A 104 -34.14 8.82 8.85
CA PRO A 104 -33.72 7.54 9.43
C PRO A 104 -33.17 6.56 8.39
N MET A 105 -31.91 6.19 8.56
CA MET A 105 -31.24 5.12 7.81
C MET A 105 -31.51 3.74 8.42
N GLU A 106 -31.53 2.72 7.57
CA GLU A 106 -31.45 1.30 7.93
C GLU A 106 -30.00 0.84 7.94
N GLU A 107 -29.27 1.15 6.86
CA GLU A 107 -27.94 0.60 6.56
C GLU A 107 -27.06 1.70 5.93
N ALA A 108 -25.75 1.61 6.17
CA ALA A 108 -24.71 2.34 5.46
C ALA A 108 -23.54 1.39 5.17
N ILE A 109 -23.08 1.34 3.93
CA ILE A 109 -22.12 0.35 3.43
C ILE A 109 -20.97 1.10 2.76
N LEU A 110 -19.73 0.84 3.16
CA LEU A 110 -18.52 1.22 2.41
C LEU A 110 -18.31 0.19 1.30
N ALA A 111 -18.50 0.61 0.05
CA ALA A 111 -18.49 -0.30 -1.09
C ALA A 111 -17.11 -0.94 -1.35
N GLU A 112 -16.02 -0.31 -0.90
CA GLU A 112 -14.65 -0.82 -1.02
C GLU A 112 -14.20 -1.70 0.15
N ALA A 113 -15.06 -1.95 1.14
CA ALA A 113 -14.74 -2.85 2.24
C ALA A 113 -14.89 -4.31 1.79
N LEU A 114 -13.76 -4.99 1.58
CA LEU A 114 -13.70 -6.46 1.52
C LEU A 114 -13.48 -7.02 2.93
N GLU A 115 -13.93 -8.25 3.15
CA GLU A 115 -13.88 -8.96 4.45
C GLU A 115 -12.53 -8.76 5.15
N SER A 116 -12.54 -8.19 6.35
CA SER A 116 -11.38 -8.17 7.24
C SER A 116 -11.69 -8.96 8.52
N ASP A 117 -10.65 -9.53 9.12
CA ASP A 117 -10.71 -10.30 10.37
C ASP A 117 -10.46 -9.40 11.61
N SER A 118 -10.45 -8.06 11.43
CA SER A 118 -10.14 -7.10 12.49
C SER A 118 -11.27 -7.02 13.54
N PRO A 119 -10.98 -6.65 14.79
CA PRO A 119 -12.00 -6.26 15.76
C PRO A 119 -12.89 -5.11 15.29
N TRP A 120 -12.52 -4.36 14.25
CA TRP A 120 -13.40 -3.43 13.55
C TRP A 120 -14.51 -4.19 12.79
N ASP A 121 -14.18 -5.32 12.18
CA ASP A 121 -15.13 -6.22 11.50
C ASP A 121 -16.01 -7.02 12.47
N ALA A 122 -15.56 -7.21 13.71
CA ALA A 122 -16.41 -7.77 14.76
C ALA A 122 -17.67 -6.90 15.03
N TRP A 123 -17.68 -5.62 14.62
CA TRP A 123 -18.85 -4.74 14.69
C TRP A 123 -19.78 -4.87 13.46
N SER A 124 -19.27 -5.34 12.33
CA SER A 124 -20.00 -5.47 11.06
C SER A 124 -20.45 -6.90 10.74
N ILE A 125 -19.84 -7.95 11.31
CA ILE A 125 -20.02 -9.32 10.81
C ILE A 125 -20.59 -10.31 11.84
N ALA A 126 -20.26 -10.23 13.14
CA ALA A 126 -20.49 -11.38 14.02
C ALA A 126 -21.98 -11.68 14.38
N GLU A 127 -22.91 -10.72 14.24
CA GLU A 127 -24.34 -10.93 14.59
C GLU A 127 -25.37 -10.30 13.62
N ARG A 128 -24.96 -9.77 12.46
CA ARG A 128 -25.88 -9.09 11.52
C ARG A 128 -26.11 -9.93 10.26
N GLU A 129 -27.34 -9.87 9.74
CA GLU A 129 -27.64 -10.37 8.39
C GLU A 129 -26.74 -9.65 7.37
N ALA A 130 -26.36 -10.34 6.29
CA ALA A 130 -25.53 -9.76 5.23
C ALA A 130 -26.08 -8.39 4.78
N PRO A 131 -25.22 -7.42 4.42
CA PRO A 131 -25.68 -6.11 3.95
C PRO A 131 -26.61 -6.31 2.76
N THR A 132 -27.67 -5.50 2.70
CA THR A 132 -28.54 -5.60 1.53
C THR A 132 -27.84 -5.00 0.33
N THR A 133 -27.89 -5.67 -0.81
CA THR A 133 -27.32 -5.13 -2.05
C THR A 133 -28.08 -3.87 -2.50
N GLY A 134 -27.34 -2.79 -2.78
CA GLY A 134 -27.86 -1.55 -3.34
C GLY A 134 -28.26 -1.65 -4.82
N PRO A 135 -28.73 -0.53 -5.42
CA PRO A 135 -29.04 -0.49 -6.85
C PRO A 135 -27.78 -0.53 -7.71
N LYS A 136 -27.96 -0.74 -9.02
CA LYS A 136 -26.89 -0.57 -10.02
C LYS A 136 -26.63 0.91 -10.24
N TRP A 137 -25.54 1.42 -9.66
CA TRP A 137 -25.12 2.81 -9.81
C TRP A 137 -24.47 3.05 -11.19
N PRO A 138 -24.49 4.28 -11.73
CA PRO A 138 -23.83 4.64 -12.98
C PRO A 138 -22.30 4.78 -12.84
N VAL A 139 -21.75 4.40 -11.68
CA VAL A 139 -20.31 4.35 -11.39
C VAL A 139 -19.96 2.93 -10.96
N PRO A 140 -18.83 2.38 -11.40
CA PRO A 140 -18.40 1.05 -10.99
C PRO A 140 -18.14 1.07 -9.48
N LEU A 141 -18.70 0.09 -8.78
CA LEU A 141 -18.44 -0.16 -7.36
C LEU A 141 -18.00 -1.62 -7.19
N PRO A 142 -17.08 -1.92 -6.25
CA PRO A 142 -16.73 -3.30 -5.93
C PRO A 142 -17.98 -4.14 -5.59
N LYS A 143 -17.98 -5.43 -5.96
CA LYS A 143 -19.07 -6.35 -5.60
C LYS A 143 -19.10 -6.53 -4.08
N THR A 144 -20.01 -5.85 -3.41
CA THR A 144 -20.27 -5.97 -1.97
C THR A 144 -21.62 -6.62 -1.70
N GLY A 145 -21.66 -7.62 -0.81
CA GLY A 145 -22.84 -8.42 -0.50
C GLY A 145 -23.03 -9.65 -1.42
N ALA A 146 -23.96 -10.53 -1.04
CA ALA A 146 -24.18 -11.82 -1.72
C ALA A 146 -25.22 -11.79 -2.85
N GLY A 147 -25.92 -10.66 -3.05
CA GLY A 147 -27.00 -10.52 -4.03
C GLY A 147 -26.64 -9.63 -5.22
N GLU A 148 -27.33 -9.80 -6.34
CA GLU A 148 -27.24 -8.92 -7.51
C GLU A 148 -27.78 -7.52 -7.21
N ARG A 149 -27.11 -6.48 -7.74
CA ARG A 149 -27.57 -5.09 -7.65
C ARG A 149 -28.82 -4.91 -8.51
N PHE A 150 -29.89 -4.38 -7.93
CA PHE A 150 -31.15 -4.21 -8.68
C PHE A 150 -31.13 -2.98 -9.58
N LYS A 151 -31.79 -3.03 -10.74
CA LYS A 151 -31.93 -1.86 -11.62
C LYS A 151 -32.86 -0.83 -11.00
N ALA A 152 -32.37 0.40 -10.86
CA ALA A 152 -33.17 1.56 -10.47
C ALA A 152 -32.66 2.81 -11.18
N ALA A 153 -33.56 3.71 -11.53
CA ALA A 153 -33.18 5.00 -12.09
C ALA A 153 -32.37 5.78 -11.05
N CYS A 154 -31.09 6.00 -11.36
CA CYS A 154 -30.19 6.81 -10.57
C CYS A 154 -30.22 8.23 -11.11
N GLU A 155 -30.49 9.20 -10.26
CA GLU A 155 -30.53 10.62 -10.66
C GLU A 155 -29.77 11.50 -9.68
N GLU A 156 -29.17 12.56 -10.20
CA GLU A 156 -28.76 13.70 -9.39
C GLU A 156 -30.01 14.53 -9.06
N ASP A 157 -30.23 14.83 -7.79
CA ASP A 157 -31.30 15.75 -7.39
C ASP A 157 -30.74 17.18 -7.32
N ALA A 158 -31.10 18.02 -8.28
CA ALA A 158 -30.63 19.41 -8.33
C ALA A 158 -30.95 20.20 -7.05
N GLY A 159 -32.06 19.87 -6.35
CA GLY A 159 -32.39 20.50 -5.07
C GLY A 159 -31.49 20.02 -3.92
N ALA A 160 -31.00 18.79 -3.98
CA ALA A 160 -29.99 18.29 -3.05
C ALA A 160 -28.63 18.97 -3.24
N GLU A 161 -28.19 19.13 -4.49
CA GLU A 161 -26.93 19.80 -4.78
C GLU A 161 -26.98 21.32 -4.52
N GLU A 162 -28.11 21.98 -4.80
CA GLU A 162 -28.34 23.38 -4.39
C GLU A 162 -28.23 23.53 -2.87
N ALA A 163 -28.82 22.61 -2.10
CA ALA A 163 -28.73 22.63 -0.64
C ALA A 163 -27.30 22.41 -0.12
N ARG A 164 -26.49 21.58 -0.77
CA ARG A 164 -25.07 21.42 -0.43
C ARG A 164 -24.30 22.70 -0.71
N GLU A 165 -24.51 23.31 -1.86
CA GLU A 165 -23.82 24.54 -2.23
C GLU A 165 -24.17 25.70 -1.31
N GLU A 166 -25.44 25.83 -0.89
CA GLU A 166 -25.84 26.81 0.13
C GLU A 166 -25.08 26.60 1.45
N VAL A 167 -24.90 25.35 1.89
CA VAL A 167 -24.11 25.03 3.10
C VAL A 167 -22.63 25.37 2.91
N ARG A 168 -22.04 25.08 1.75
CA ARG A 168 -20.65 25.45 1.44
C ARG A 168 -20.43 26.95 1.45
N LEU A 169 -21.33 27.70 0.80
CA LEU A 169 -21.29 29.16 0.79
C LEU A 169 -21.43 29.72 2.20
N ALA A 170 -22.36 29.21 3.00
CA ALA A 170 -22.52 29.62 4.39
C ALA A 170 -21.28 29.31 5.26
N LYS A 171 -20.62 28.16 5.02
CA LYS A 171 -19.34 27.82 5.68
C LYS A 171 -18.22 28.77 5.25
N ALA A 172 -18.10 29.08 3.96
CA ALA A 172 -17.12 30.01 3.43
C ALA A 172 -17.33 31.45 3.95
N GLU A 173 -18.57 31.94 3.98
CA GLU A 173 -18.92 33.24 4.57
C GLU A 173 -18.58 33.30 6.07
N LYS A 174 -18.83 32.21 6.80
CA LYS A 174 -18.49 32.13 8.23
C LYS A 174 -16.98 32.07 8.47
N ALA A 175 -16.24 31.38 7.61
CA ALA A 175 -14.77 31.36 7.65
C ALA A 175 -14.21 32.77 7.42
N ALA A 176 -14.62 33.43 6.34
CA ALA A 176 -14.22 34.80 6.03
C ALA A 176 -14.59 35.80 7.14
N ALA A 177 -15.77 35.67 7.75
CA ALA A 177 -16.19 36.53 8.86
C ALA A 177 -15.41 36.26 10.17
N THR A 178 -14.76 35.11 10.30
CA THR A 178 -13.93 34.76 11.47
C THR A 178 -12.50 35.30 11.31
N GLU A 179 -12.00 35.39 10.08
CA GLU A 179 -10.72 36.02 9.74
C GLU A 179 -10.74 37.55 9.96
N GLU A 180 -11.87 38.22 9.72
CA GLU A 180 -12.02 39.68 9.93
C GLU A 180 -12.17 40.12 11.41
N GLY A 181 -11.59 39.36 12.36
CA GLY A 181 -11.45 39.79 13.76
C GLY A 181 -10.76 41.16 13.85
N PRO A 182 -11.12 42.02 14.84
CA PRO A 182 -10.90 43.46 14.77
C PRO A 182 -9.42 43.79 14.55
N ALA A 183 -9.10 44.19 13.32
CA ALA A 183 -7.87 44.86 12.99
C ALA A 183 -7.72 46.03 13.96
N GLY A 184 -6.74 45.93 14.85
CA GLY A 184 -6.33 47.07 15.65
C GLY A 184 -5.90 48.17 14.69
N ASP A 185 -6.54 49.33 14.80
CA ASP A 185 -6.16 50.57 14.12
C ASP A 185 -4.69 50.91 14.41
N ASP A 186 -3.76 50.43 13.60
CA ASP A 186 -2.42 50.99 13.47
C ASP A 186 -2.34 51.64 12.08
N ASP A 187 -2.65 52.94 12.07
CA ASP A 187 -2.45 53.87 10.96
C ASP A 187 -0.97 53.86 10.54
N ASP A 188 -0.63 53.18 9.44
CA ASP A 188 0.59 53.48 8.68
C ASP A 188 0.29 53.55 7.18
N GLU A 189 0.09 54.77 6.70
CA GLU A 189 -0.12 55.11 5.29
C GLU A 189 1.18 54.85 4.50
N GLY A 190 1.28 53.67 3.90
CA GLY A 190 2.33 53.31 2.94
C GLY A 190 1.74 52.75 1.65
N GLU A 191 1.40 53.63 0.70
CA GLU A 191 1.01 53.25 -0.66
C GLU A 191 2.14 52.45 -1.34
N GLY A 192 1.86 51.17 -1.63
CA GLY A 192 2.74 50.29 -2.38
C GLY A 192 1.95 49.15 -3.00
N GLU A 193 1.51 49.35 -4.24
CA GLU A 193 0.88 48.34 -5.09
C GLU A 193 1.80 47.13 -5.31
N ALA A 194 1.41 45.95 -4.84
CA ALA A 194 1.71 44.67 -5.46
C ALA A 194 0.73 43.60 -4.95
N SER A 195 0.16 42.87 -5.89
CA SER A 195 -0.77 41.74 -5.71
C SER A 195 -0.20 40.63 -4.82
N GLU A 196 -0.94 40.18 -3.81
CA GLU A 196 -0.66 38.93 -3.11
C GLU A 196 -1.83 37.95 -3.25
N ALA A 197 -1.46 36.73 -3.64
CA ALA A 197 -2.31 35.57 -3.76
C ALA A 197 -2.86 35.19 -2.38
N GLY A 198 -4.06 34.59 -2.34
CA GLY A 198 -4.70 34.14 -1.09
C GLY A 198 -3.77 33.21 -0.31
N GLU A 199 -3.19 33.74 0.77
CA GLU A 199 -2.54 32.95 1.81
C GLU A 199 -3.63 32.11 2.45
N SER A 200 -3.54 30.79 2.29
CA SER A 200 -4.38 29.86 3.05
C SER A 200 -4.13 30.08 4.54
N ASP A 201 -5.19 30.27 5.34
CA ASP A 201 -5.13 30.32 6.80
C ASP A 201 -4.72 28.96 7.39
N ALA A 202 -3.45 28.60 7.22
CA ALA A 202 -2.89 27.56 8.04
C ALA A 202 -2.89 28.07 9.49
N GLU A 203 -3.68 27.41 10.33
CA GLU A 203 -3.94 27.82 11.71
C GLU A 203 -2.62 27.82 12.48
N ALA A 204 -2.21 29.00 12.99
CA ALA A 204 -0.97 29.11 13.74
C ALA A 204 -0.98 28.18 14.98
N PRO A 205 0.17 27.58 15.37
CA PRO A 205 0.21 26.64 16.48
C PRO A 205 -0.38 27.21 17.77
N ARG A 206 -1.31 26.46 18.36
CA ARG A 206 -2.05 26.89 19.55
C ARG A 206 -1.80 25.96 20.72
N VAL A 207 -1.35 26.54 21.84
CA VAL A 207 -1.28 25.83 23.12
C VAL A 207 -2.69 25.70 23.69
N THR A 208 -3.22 24.49 23.78
CA THR A 208 -4.56 24.22 24.33
C THR A 208 -4.49 23.86 25.81
N GLU A 209 -3.37 23.33 26.28
CA GLU A 209 -3.15 22.98 27.68
C GLU A 209 -1.71 23.24 28.13
N GLY A 210 -1.53 23.48 29.43
CA GLY A 210 -0.22 23.68 30.04
C GLY A 210 0.21 25.15 30.11
N ILE A 211 1.47 25.37 30.47
CA ILE A 211 2.07 26.72 30.61
C ILE A 211 3.19 26.99 29.59
N VAL A 212 3.37 26.09 28.62
CA VAL A 212 4.32 26.30 27.53
C VAL A 212 3.84 27.42 26.61
N SER A 213 4.76 28.02 25.87
CA SER A 213 4.44 28.96 24.79
C SER A 213 5.20 28.59 23.53
N ILE A 214 4.77 29.11 22.39
CA ILE A 214 5.35 28.77 21.09
C ILE A 214 5.88 30.06 20.48
N ALA A 215 7.12 30.01 20.02
CA ALA A 215 7.74 31.13 19.32
C ALA A 215 8.06 30.72 17.89
N ARG A 216 7.46 31.41 16.91
CA ARG A 216 7.81 31.25 15.50
C ARG A 216 9.26 31.67 15.28
N LEU A 217 10.01 30.83 14.58
CA LEU A 217 11.40 31.08 14.21
C LEU A 217 11.49 31.57 12.77
N LYS A 218 12.50 32.40 12.50
CA LYS A 218 12.91 32.63 11.11
C LYS A 218 13.56 31.35 10.61
N LYS A 219 13.35 31.00 9.33
CA LYS A 219 13.96 29.82 8.70
C LYS A 219 15.49 29.74 8.87
N ALA A 220 16.18 30.87 9.02
CA ALA A 220 17.62 30.92 9.27
C ALA A 220 18.02 30.59 10.73
N ASP A 221 17.10 30.77 11.68
CA ASP A 221 17.29 30.50 13.11
C ASP A 221 16.79 29.10 13.50
N ALA A 222 15.93 28.52 12.67
CA ALA A 222 15.43 27.16 12.84
C ALA A 222 16.58 26.15 12.77
N PRO A 223 16.71 25.25 13.76
CA PRO A 223 17.68 24.18 13.66
C PRO A 223 17.22 23.26 12.55
N ARG A 224 18.04 23.17 11.50
CA ARG A 224 17.89 22.11 10.53
C ARG A 224 18.17 20.80 11.25
N THR A 225 17.34 19.80 10.97
CA THR A 225 17.72 18.41 11.17
C THR A 225 19.09 18.26 10.56
N LEU A 226 20.01 17.72 11.36
CA LEU A 226 21.38 17.57 10.91
C LEU A 226 21.34 16.52 9.81
N ASP A 227 21.23 16.98 8.58
CA ASP A 227 21.28 16.12 7.42
C ASP A 227 22.61 15.41 7.43
N VAL A 228 22.53 14.08 7.42
CA VAL A 228 23.71 13.26 7.21
C VAL A 228 24.19 13.57 5.79
N ALA A 229 25.37 14.17 5.67
CA ALA A 229 25.92 14.56 4.39
C ALA A 229 25.91 13.34 3.44
N PRO A 230 25.59 13.49 2.14
CA PRO A 230 25.52 12.36 1.22
C PRO A 230 26.78 11.48 1.22
N SER A 231 27.96 12.10 1.37
CA SER A 231 29.25 11.40 1.51
C SER A 231 29.32 10.54 2.78
N GLN A 232 28.80 11.02 3.91
CA GLN A 232 28.71 10.28 5.16
C GLN A 232 27.70 9.14 5.08
N ARG A 233 26.51 9.38 4.49
CA ARG A 233 25.47 8.36 4.30
C ARG A 233 25.97 7.22 3.41
N ARG A 234 26.70 7.52 2.34
CA ARG A 234 27.32 6.53 1.43
C ARG A 234 28.23 5.54 2.16
N LEU A 235 28.86 5.94 3.27
CA LEU A 235 29.71 5.02 4.05
C LEU A 235 28.90 3.85 4.63
N PHE A 236 27.63 4.07 4.99
CA PHE A 236 26.73 3.02 5.48
C PHE A 236 26.07 2.22 4.34
N GLY A 237 26.05 2.76 3.12
CA GLY A 237 25.43 2.18 1.94
C GLY A 237 24.30 3.05 1.37
N SER A 238 23.91 2.80 0.11
CA SER A 238 22.95 3.65 -0.62
C SER A 238 21.52 3.64 -0.05
N ARG A 239 21.15 2.59 0.70
CA ARG A 239 19.85 2.45 1.37
C ARG A 239 19.99 2.43 2.90
N ALA A 240 21.03 3.07 3.42
CA ALA A 240 21.27 3.11 4.85
C ALA A 240 20.40 4.16 5.53
N GLU A 241 19.91 3.79 6.70
CA GLU A 241 19.23 4.70 7.60
C GLU A 241 20.24 5.25 8.58
N THR A 242 20.29 6.57 8.65
CA THR A 242 21.33 7.28 9.39
C THR A 242 20.69 8.47 10.08
N VAL A 243 21.04 8.67 11.35
CA VAL A 243 20.61 9.79 12.18
C VAL A 243 21.84 10.42 12.84
N VAL A 244 21.74 11.69 13.17
CA VAL A 244 22.80 12.42 13.88
C VAL A 244 22.42 12.53 15.35
N ALA A 245 23.26 11.96 16.21
CA ALA A 245 23.15 12.10 17.66
C ALA A 245 23.37 13.57 18.09
N PRO A 246 22.91 13.99 19.28
CA PRO A 246 23.09 15.36 19.78
C PRO A 246 24.54 15.88 19.75
N SER A 247 25.53 15.00 19.92
CA SER A 247 26.95 15.32 19.79
C SER A 247 27.43 15.65 18.36
N GLY A 248 26.56 15.52 17.35
CA GLY A 248 26.93 15.58 15.93
C GLY A 248 27.43 14.26 15.35
N ARG A 249 27.49 13.19 16.15
CA ARG A 249 27.90 11.85 15.70
C ARG A 249 26.83 11.23 14.82
N VAL A 250 27.17 10.89 13.59
CA VAL A 250 26.30 10.12 12.69
C VAL A 250 26.33 8.64 13.09
N PHE A 251 25.17 8.00 13.21
CA PHE A 251 25.04 6.56 13.41
C PHE A 251 23.90 6.01 12.58
N GLY A 252 23.88 4.68 12.39
CA GLY A 252 22.87 4.08 11.54
C GLY A 252 23.06 2.59 11.29
N VAL A 253 22.21 2.06 10.43
CA VAL A 253 22.28 0.67 9.96
C VAL A 253 22.76 0.66 8.53
N GLY A 254 23.95 0.09 8.33
CA GLY A 254 24.52 -0.13 7.02
C GLY A 254 24.36 -1.57 6.54
N LYS A 255 24.41 -1.76 5.22
CA LYS A 255 24.52 -3.09 4.59
C LYS A 255 25.85 -3.17 3.85
N PRO A 256 26.96 -3.52 4.55
CA PRO A 256 28.24 -3.64 3.88
C PRO A 256 28.12 -4.70 2.77
N PRO A 257 28.80 -4.52 1.62
CA PRO A 257 28.73 -5.48 0.52
C PRO A 257 29.01 -6.90 0.99
N ARG A 258 28.10 -7.83 0.65
CA ARG A 258 28.20 -9.27 0.97
C ARG A 258 28.23 -9.60 2.47
N LYS A 259 27.80 -8.70 3.35
CA LYS A 259 27.67 -8.94 4.81
C LYS A 259 26.23 -8.70 5.27
N PRO A 260 25.78 -9.34 6.36
CA PRO A 260 24.50 -9.00 6.99
C PRO A 260 24.48 -7.52 7.41
N LYS A 261 23.28 -6.98 7.63
CA LYS A 261 23.11 -5.61 8.16
C LYS A 261 23.91 -5.46 9.45
N GLN A 262 24.63 -4.35 9.57
CA GLN A 262 25.47 -4.02 10.71
C GLN A 262 25.19 -2.59 11.14
N ALA A 263 25.09 -2.39 12.44
CA ALA A 263 25.11 -1.06 13.01
C ALA A 263 26.52 -0.47 12.91
N GLY A 264 26.59 0.85 12.80
CA GLY A 264 27.84 1.58 12.87
C GLY A 264 27.63 3.03 13.24
N PHE A 265 28.73 3.74 13.39
CA PHE A 265 28.74 5.18 13.60
C PHE A 265 29.99 5.80 13.00
N LEU A 266 29.98 7.11 12.76
CA LEU A 266 31.14 7.83 12.26
C LEU A 266 31.98 8.36 13.43
N GLU A 267 33.28 8.06 13.40
CA GLU A 267 34.29 8.61 14.29
C GLU A 267 35.38 9.22 13.43
N ASP A 268 35.65 10.51 13.60
CA ASP A 268 36.61 11.26 12.77
C ASP A 268 36.36 11.15 11.25
N GLY A 269 35.09 10.99 10.85
CA GLY A 269 34.66 10.84 9.46
C GLY A 269 34.77 9.42 8.89
N GLU A 270 35.28 8.46 9.67
CA GLU A 270 35.39 7.05 9.28
C GLU A 270 34.25 6.21 9.88
N LEU A 271 33.76 5.25 9.10
CA LEU A 271 32.73 4.32 9.59
C LEU A 271 33.33 3.28 10.53
N VAL A 272 32.91 3.36 11.80
CA VAL A 272 33.18 2.36 12.84
C VAL A 272 31.99 1.41 12.94
N LEU A 273 32.18 0.18 12.49
CA LEU A 273 31.21 -0.89 12.65
C LEU A 273 31.26 -1.42 14.09
N VAL A 274 30.09 -1.65 14.69
CA VAL A 274 30.00 -2.16 16.06
C VAL A 274 29.94 -3.68 16.11
N SER A 275 30.51 -4.25 17.16
CA SER A 275 30.56 -5.70 17.38
C SER A 275 29.34 -6.22 18.13
N GLY A 276 28.72 -7.31 17.70
CA GLY A 276 27.54 -7.86 18.38
C GLY A 276 26.83 -8.93 17.57
N GLU A 277 25.62 -9.29 18.00
CA GLU A 277 24.77 -10.15 17.19
C GLU A 277 24.38 -9.44 15.88
N PRO A 278 24.26 -10.18 14.76
CA PRO A 278 23.83 -9.59 13.50
C PRO A 278 22.41 -9.06 13.62
N LEU A 279 22.18 -7.89 13.03
CA LEU A 279 20.85 -7.28 12.97
C LEU A 279 19.92 -8.11 12.08
N PRO A 280 18.61 -8.14 12.36
CA PRO A 280 17.63 -8.81 11.50
C PRO A 280 17.62 -8.19 10.10
N ASP A 281 17.29 -9.00 9.09
CA ASP A 281 17.10 -8.53 7.71
C ASP A 281 15.66 -8.03 7.52
N ALA A 282 15.21 -7.13 8.41
CA ALA A 282 13.92 -6.45 8.33
C ALA A 282 14.08 -5.10 7.63
N TYR A 283 13.02 -4.60 6.98
CA TYR A 283 13.00 -3.22 6.50
C TYR A 283 13.20 -2.25 7.66
N ALA A 284 13.74 -1.08 7.31
CA ALA A 284 13.81 0.16 8.06
C ALA A 284 13.60 0.14 9.58
N GLY A 285 14.61 0.53 10.34
CA GLY A 285 14.57 0.61 11.77
C GLY A 285 14.46 2.04 12.32
N TYR A 286 13.63 2.20 13.35
CA TYR A 286 13.53 3.44 14.13
C TYR A 286 14.84 3.72 14.87
N LEU A 287 15.36 4.94 14.78
CA LEU A 287 16.66 5.31 15.34
C LEU A 287 16.51 6.42 16.37
N ALA A 288 17.07 6.22 17.57
CA ALA A 288 17.05 7.23 18.63
C ALA A 288 18.42 7.31 19.32
N ALA A 289 19.00 8.50 19.45
CA ALA A 289 20.23 8.69 20.21
C ALA A 289 19.92 9.08 21.66
N ARG A 290 20.74 8.61 22.60
CA ARG A 290 20.71 9.11 23.97
C ARG A 290 21.25 10.54 24.01
N GLU A 291 20.73 11.37 24.92
CA GLU A 291 21.06 12.80 24.99
C GLU A 291 22.55 13.06 25.24
N ASP A 292 23.19 12.21 26.04
CA ASP A 292 24.65 12.23 26.28
C ASP A 292 25.49 11.74 25.08
N SER A 293 24.84 11.21 24.04
CA SER A 293 25.45 10.63 22.86
C SER A 293 26.44 9.48 23.14
N GLU A 294 26.26 8.77 24.25
CA GLU A 294 27.05 7.58 24.58
C GLU A 294 26.41 6.29 24.05
N ALA A 295 25.09 6.29 23.81
CA ALA A 295 24.35 5.16 23.26
C ALA A 295 23.28 5.58 22.23
N ALA A 296 22.81 4.61 21.43
CA ALA A 296 21.70 4.79 20.51
C ALA A 296 20.84 3.52 20.36
N LEU A 297 19.54 3.67 20.17
CA LEU A 297 18.60 2.59 19.91
C LEU A 297 18.40 2.36 18.42
N ILE A 298 18.12 1.11 18.07
CA ILE A 298 17.63 0.68 16.76
C ILE A 298 16.43 -0.24 16.99
N GLY A 299 15.25 0.18 16.54
CA GLY A 299 14.05 -0.66 16.51
C GLY A 299 13.90 -1.35 15.17
N PHE A 300 13.37 -2.56 15.14
CA PHE A 300 12.94 -3.21 13.91
C PHE A 300 11.49 -3.62 14.07
N ASP A 301 10.69 -3.26 13.08
CA ASP A 301 9.26 -3.46 13.11
C ASP A 301 8.89 -4.95 13.30
N PHE A 302 7.88 -5.21 14.13
CA PHE A 302 7.43 -6.55 14.55
C PHE A 302 8.54 -7.51 15.02
N ASN A 303 9.67 -6.98 15.49
CA ASN A 303 10.85 -7.80 15.72
C ASN A 303 11.53 -7.52 17.05
N SER A 304 12.37 -6.48 17.12
CA SER A 304 13.25 -6.28 18.28
C SER A 304 13.83 -4.88 18.38
N VAL A 305 14.12 -4.48 19.62
CA VAL A 305 14.83 -3.23 19.95
C VAL A 305 16.25 -3.56 20.39
N TRP A 306 17.19 -2.83 19.82
CA TRP A 306 18.62 -3.00 19.98
C TRP A 306 19.25 -1.71 20.49
N GLU A 307 20.42 -1.83 21.08
CA GLU A 307 21.20 -0.68 21.52
C GLU A 307 22.66 -0.80 21.08
N ILE A 308 23.16 0.29 20.51
CA ILE A 308 24.56 0.58 20.28
C ILE A 308 25.15 1.28 21.50
N ASP A 309 26.24 0.74 22.04
CA ASP A 309 27.15 1.43 22.95
C ASP A 309 28.34 1.95 22.14
N PHE A 310 28.44 3.27 21.99
CA PHE A 310 29.47 3.87 21.15
C PHE A 310 30.88 3.71 21.75
N ALA A 311 31.01 3.79 23.08
CA ALA A 311 32.29 3.69 23.76
C ALA A 311 32.84 2.25 23.73
N ALA A 312 31.96 1.27 23.98
CA ALA A 312 32.30 -0.14 23.90
C ALA A 312 32.41 -0.66 22.46
N ARG A 313 31.94 0.12 21.47
CA ARG A 313 31.84 -0.26 20.06
C ARG A 313 31.11 -1.60 19.91
N SER A 314 29.99 -1.73 20.62
CA SER A 314 29.20 -2.95 20.67
C SER A 314 27.72 -2.70 20.46
N ILE A 315 27.00 -3.71 19.97
CA ILE A 315 25.55 -3.72 19.88
C ILE A 315 24.97 -4.93 20.61
N ARG A 316 23.84 -4.73 21.29
CA ARG A 316 23.09 -5.79 21.98
C ARG A 316 21.60 -5.67 21.72
N ARG A 317 20.90 -6.81 21.71
CA ARG A 317 19.43 -6.83 21.68
C ARG A 317 18.91 -6.62 23.09
N LEU A 318 18.03 -5.65 23.28
CA LEU A 318 17.41 -5.40 24.58
C LEU A 318 16.21 -6.32 24.80
N PHE A 319 15.31 -6.41 23.83
CA PHE A 319 14.10 -7.25 23.88
C PHE A 319 13.51 -7.46 22.48
N LYS A 320 12.54 -8.37 22.37
CA LYS A 320 11.66 -8.52 21.21
C LYS A 320 10.38 -7.72 21.44
N HIS A 321 9.85 -7.14 20.37
CA HIS A 321 8.58 -6.42 20.39
C HIS A 321 7.59 -7.10 19.45
N GLY A 322 6.38 -7.38 19.92
CA GLY A 322 5.37 -8.12 19.16
C GLY A 322 4.49 -7.24 18.27
N GLU A 323 4.46 -5.94 18.52
CA GLU A 323 3.63 -4.98 17.81
C GLU A 323 4.47 -4.10 16.89
N SER A 324 3.79 -3.45 15.94
CA SER A 324 4.41 -2.50 15.05
C SER A 324 4.95 -1.30 15.84
N LEU A 325 6.19 -0.93 15.56
CA LEU A 325 6.81 0.25 16.15
C LEU A 325 6.36 1.48 15.34
N ALA A 326 5.97 2.55 16.01
CA ALA A 326 5.77 3.86 15.39
C ALA A 326 7.00 4.75 15.56
N ASP A 327 7.68 4.68 16.72
CA ASP A 327 8.94 5.39 16.96
C ASP A 327 9.63 4.91 18.28
N LEU A 328 10.84 5.40 18.56
CA LEU A 328 11.62 5.09 19.77
C LEU A 328 12.22 6.34 20.43
N ALA A 329 12.41 6.30 21.75
CA ALA A 329 13.17 7.33 22.47
C ALA A 329 13.85 6.78 23.73
N TYR A 330 14.73 7.58 24.33
CA TYR A 330 15.25 7.34 25.68
C TYR A 330 14.42 8.08 26.72
N GLY A 331 14.06 7.39 27.80
CA GLY A 331 13.40 7.96 28.97
C GLY A 331 14.37 8.26 30.11
N GLN A 332 13.83 8.81 31.19
CA GLN A 332 14.56 9.02 32.44
C GLN A 332 15.13 7.70 32.99
N ASP A 333 16.33 7.76 33.58
CA ASP A 333 17.03 6.60 34.17
C ASP A 333 17.37 5.50 33.15
N ASP A 334 17.72 5.89 31.92
CA ASP A 334 18.06 4.99 30.80
C ASP A 334 16.90 4.05 30.38
N ARG A 335 15.66 4.41 30.71
CA ARG A 335 14.48 3.70 30.20
C ARG A 335 14.44 3.74 28.67
N VAL A 336 13.89 2.71 28.08
CA VAL A 336 13.63 2.64 26.64
C VAL A 336 12.16 2.89 26.42
N ILE A 337 11.86 3.88 25.59
CA ILE A 337 10.49 4.26 25.23
C ILE A 337 10.23 3.70 23.84
N VAL A 338 9.14 2.95 23.72
CA VAL A 338 8.63 2.41 22.47
C VAL A 338 7.25 2.99 22.23
N LEU A 339 7.08 3.69 21.13
CA LEU A 339 5.76 4.13 20.67
C LEU A 339 5.26 3.09 19.65
N THR A 340 4.04 2.62 19.81
CA THR A 340 3.28 1.83 18.82
C THR A 340 2.15 2.69 18.25
N SER A 341 1.34 2.15 17.35
CA SER A 341 0.17 2.87 16.84
C SER A 341 -0.95 3.10 17.86
N ASP A 342 -0.89 2.51 19.05
CA ASP A 342 -1.98 2.56 20.04
C ASP A 342 -1.50 2.69 21.50
N SER A 343 -0.18 2.62 21.71
CA SER A 343 0.40 2.60 23.04
C SER A 343 1.78 3.22 23.10
N LEU A 344 2.13 3.68 24.30
CA LEU A 344 3.49 4.05 24.66
C LEU A 344 3.96 3.08 25.73
N ASP A 345 4.95 2.28 25.39
CA ASP A 345 5.60 1.30 26.25
C ASP A 345 6.88 1.85 26.84
N VAL A 346 7.07 1.62 28.13
CA VAL A 346 8.30 1.96 28.84
C VAL A 346 8.94 0.69 29.34
N TYR A 347 10.19 0.49 28.92
CA TYR A 347 11.02 -0.63 29.33
C TYR A 347 12.11 -0.16 30.29
N ARG A 348 12.19 -0.83 31.44
CA ARG A 348 13.28 -0.64 32.41
C ARG A 348 14.42 -1.58 32.08
N ARG A 349 15.65 -1.05 32.10
CA ARG A 349 16.86 -1.85 31.95
C ARG A 349 17.04 -2.84 33.08
N GLU A 350 17.37 -4.07 32.71
CA GLU A 350 17.73 -5.14 33.64
C GLU A 350 18.89 -5.95 33.08
N GLY A 351 20.10 -5.70 33.59
CA GLY A 351 21.31 -6.34 33.10
C GLY A 351 21.60 -5.95 31.65
N ASP A 352 21.69 -6.96 30.77
CA ASP A 352 21.94 -6.77 29.33
C ASP A 352 20.66 -6.59 28.49
N GLY A 353 19.49 -6.70 29.11
CA GLY A 353 18.19 -6.55 28.44
C GLY A 353 17.34 -5.41 29.01
N ALA A 354 16.08 -5.35 28.59
CA ALA A 354 15.08 -4.53 29.24
C ALA A 354 13.77 -5.30 29.41
N THR A 355 13.01 -4.91 30.42
CA THR A 355 11.71 -5.51 30.79
C THR A 355 10.63 -4.44 30.71
N LEU A 356 9.46 -4.80 30.20
CA LEU A 356 8.32 -3.89 30.17
C LEU A 356 7.98 -3.47 31.60
N GLU A 357 8.11 -2.18 31.90
CA GLU A 357 7.78 -1.59 33.19
C GLU A 357 6.31 -1.18 33.22
N GLN A 358 5.85 -0.51 32.15
CA GLN A 358 4.53 0.09 32.08
C GLN A 358 4.12 0.37 30.64
N ARG A 359 2.83 0.18 30.32
CA ARG A 359 2.19 0.57 29.05
C ARG A 359 1.14 1.64 29.31
N TRP A 360 1.12 2.69 28.51
CA TRP A 360 0.07 3.73 28.50
C TRP A 360 -0.68 3.68 27.18
N LYS A 361 -1.98 3.99 27.23
CA LYS A 361 -2.81 4.16 26.03
C LYS A 361 -2.57 5.56 25.47
N ILE A 362 -1.53 5.67 24.65
CA ILE A 362 -1.13 6.89 23.95
C ILE A 362 -0.95 6.49 22.49
N ASP A 363 -1.85 6.96 21.64
CA ASP A 363 -1.70 6.88 20.20
C ASP A 363 -0.75 7.99 19.74
N GLY A 364 0.11 7.70 18.79
CA GLY A 364 1.05 8.65 18.22
C GLY A 364 1.87 8.04 17.09
N TYR A 365 2.49 8.91 16.31
CA TYR A 365 3.30 8.53 15.15
C TYR A 365 4.75 9.00 15.25
N GLY A 366 5.13 9.66 16.34
CA GLY A 366 6.50 10.07 16.61
C GLY A 366 6.73 10.37 18.08
N VAL A 367 7.93 10.05 18.59
CA VAL A 367 8.34 10.43 19.96
C VAL A 367 9.76 10.97 20.00
N ARG A 368 9.95 12.07 20.73
CA ARG A 368 11.27 12.61 21.08
C ARG A 368 11.40 12.82 22.57
N SER A 369 12.60 12.68 23.09
CA SER A 369 12.92 12.91 24.49
C SER A 369 13.71 14.20 24.67
N ALA A 370 13.42 14.95 25.74
CA ALA A 370 14.18 16.12 26.16
C ALA A 370 14.47 16.07 27.67
N ARG A 371 15.44 16.89 28.12
CA ARG A 371 15.76 17.11 29.54
C ARG A 371 16.15 15.81 30.28
N GLY A 372 17.02 15.02 29.67
CA GLY A 372 17.48 13.73 30.18
C GLY A 372 16.41 12.65 30.16
N GLY A 373 15.52 12.70 29.16
CA GLY A 373 14.37 11.78 29.06
C GLY A 373 13.27 12.02 30.08
N ARG A 374 13.33 13.13 30.84
CA ARG A 374 12.25 13.52 31.76
C ARG A 374 11.02 14.07 31.06
N VAL A 375 11.19 14.60 29.86
CA VAL A 375 10.10 15.10 29.01
C VAL A 375 10.04 14.26 27.75
N LEU A 376 8.85 13.79 27.41
CA LEU A 376 8.55 13.18 26.12
C LEU A 376 7.67 14.12 25.31
N ILE A 377 7.98 14.28 24.04
CA ILE A 377 7.19 15.03 23.07
C ILE A 377 6.68 14.00 22.07
N VAL A 378 5.37 13.76 22.07
CA VAL A 378 4.72 12.77 21.22
C VAL A 378 3.90 13.49 20.17
N SER A 379 4.16 13.22 18.89
CA SER A 379 3.28 13.64 17.79
C SER A 379 2.08 12.72 17.75
N CYS A 380 0.87 13.26 17.84
CA CYS A 380 -0.35 12.47 17.91
C CYS A 380 -1.61 13.23 17.51
N TYR A 381 -2.59 12.47 17.03
CA TYR A 381 -3.96 12.91 16.79
C TYR A 381 -4.76 12.80 18.09
N GLU A 382 -5.24 13.94 18.60
CA GLU A 382 -6.14 13.99 19.77
C GLU A 382 -7.32 14.88 19.40
N ASP A 383 -8.54 14.37 19.57
CA ASP A 383 -9.78 15.05 19.22
C ASP A 383 -9.81 15.60 17.77
N ASP A 384 -9.43 14.77 16.80
CA ASP A 384 -9.43 15.11 15.35
C ASP A 384 -8.45 16.24 14.99
N HIS A 385 -7.48 16.46 15.88
CA HIS A 385 -6.49 17.49 15.71
C HIS A 385 -5.08 16.91 15.81
N ASP A 386 -4.29 17.14 14.78
CA ASP A 386 -2.86 16.90 14.81
C ASP A 386 -2.17 17.85 15.81
N GLY A 387 -1.03 17.41 16.33
CA GLY A 387 -0.24 18.22 17.24
C GLY A 387 0.76 17.42 18.03
N ILE A 388 1.29 18.07 19.06
CA ILE A 388 2.19 17.44 20.02
C ILE A 388 1.58 17.43 21.42
N THR A 389 1.73 16.30 22.11
CA THR A 389 1.47 16.18 23.54
C THR A 389 2.78 16.05 24.28
N ILE A 390 2.97 16.90 25.28
CA ILE A 390 4.20 16.97 26.07
C ILE A 390 3.93 16.28 27.41
N PHE A 391 4.64 15.20 27.68
CA PHE A 391 4.54 14.42 28.91
C PHE A 391 5.77 14.60 29.79
N GLY A 392 5.59 14.50 31.10
CA GLY A 392 6.63 14.52 32.12
C GLY A 392 6.64 13.23 32.94
N PHE A 393 7.84 12.73 33.23
CA PHE A 393 8.05 11.62 34.17
C PHE A 393 8.22 12.11 35.61
N SER A 394 7.45 11.53 36.53
CA SER A 394 7.62 11.67 37.97
C SER A 394 7.48 10.31 38.63
N GLY A 395 8.62 9.71 39.01
CA GLY A 395 8.67 8.34 39.51
C GLY A 395 8.29 7.33 38.42
N GLY A 396 7.22 6.56 38.64
CA GLY A 396 6.66 5.62 37.66
C GLY A 396 5.45 6.16 36.89
N SER A 397 5.05 7.42 37.13
CA SER A 397 3.90 8.02 36.46
C SER A 397 4.33 8.89 35.28
N LEU A 398 3.57 8.81 34.19
CA LEU A 398 3.65 9.69 33.04
C LEU A 398 2.46 10.65 33.07
N ARG A 399 2.70 11.96 33.03
CA ARG A 399 1.65 12.97 33.16
C ARG A 399 1.75 14.04 32.08
N ARG A 400 0.62 14.50 31.57
CA ARG A 400 0.53 15.50 30.50
C ARG A 400 0.86 16.90 31.06
N LEU A 401 1.94 17.49 30.56
CA LEU A 401 2.41 18.83 30.91
C LEU A 401 1.76 19.91 30.05
N ALA A 402 1.59 19.63 28.75
CA ALA A 402 1.00 20.54 27.79
C ALA A 402 0.46 19.80 26.55
N ARG A 403 -0.44 20.46 25.82
CA ARG A 403 -0.92 20.06 24.49
C ARG A 403 -0.82 21.27 23.57
N VAL A 404 -0.31 21.03 22.36
CA VAL A 404 -0.17 22.03 21.31
C VAL A 404 -0.76 21.46 20.03
N VAL A 405 -1.70 22.19 19.42
CA VAL A 405 -2.45 21.77 18.23
C VAL A 405 -1.92 22.50 17.00
N PHE A 406 -1.47 21.71 16.00
CA PHE A 406 -1.04 22.11 14.65
C PHE A 406 -0.58 20.87 13.87
N SER A 407 -0.55 20.95 12.55
CA SER A 407 -0.01 19.90 11.67
C SER A 407 1.51 19.78 11.84
N VAL A 408 2.03 18.62 12.28
CA VAL A 408 3.45 18.41 12.64
C VAL A 408 4.17 17.53 11.61
N SER A 409 5.20 18.06 10.95
CA SER A 409 6.08 17.25 10.09
C SER A 409 7.26 16.66 10.85
N GLU A 410 7.87 17.45 11.73
CA GLU A 410 9.13 17.08 12.37
C GLU A 410 9.30 17.65 13.79
N ILE A 411 9.92 16.87 14.67
CA ILE A 411 10.35 17.31 16.01
C ILE A 411 11.87 17.16 16.13
N VAL A 412 12.55 18.25 16.43
CA VAL A 412 13.99 18.31 16.68
C VAL A 412 14.25 18.73 18.13
N VAL A 413 15.02 17.94 18.87
CA VAL A 413 15.49 18.31 20.21
C VAL A 413 16.99 18.60 20.16
N ARG A 414 17.38 19.83 20.49
CA ARG A 414 18.78 20.27 20.42
C ARG A 414 19.13 21.19 21.57
N ASP A 415 20.23 20.86 22.27
CA ASP A 415 20.65 21.58 23.48
C ASP A 415 19.50 21.67 24.51
N GLY A 416 18.68 20.61 24.53
CA GLY A 416 17.45 20.46 25.28
C GLY A 416 16.29 21.39 24.89
N ARG A 417 16.47 22.28 23.92
CA ARG A 417 15.38 23.06 23.32
C ARG A 417 14.61 22.17 22.35
N VAL A 418 13.31 22.40 22.24
CA VAL A 418 12.41 21.63 21.37
C VAL A 418 11.93 22.51 20.25
N PHE A 419 12.14 22.04 19.03
CA PHE A 419 11.77 22.70 17.80
C PHE A 419 10.83 21.80 17.02
N VAL A 420 9.87 22.41 16.35
CA VAL A 420 8.87 21.71 15.56
C VAL A 420 8.69 22.40 14.23
N GLU A 421 8.59 21.61 13.16
CA GLU A 421 8.22 22.08 11.83
C GLU A 421 6.75 21.73 11.58
N SER A 422 6.02 22.67 11.00
CA SER A 422 4.64 22.46 10.58
C SER A 422 4.58 21.84 9.19
N SER A 423 3.83 20.76 9.01
CA SER A 423 3.64 20.12 7.69
C SER A 423 2.92 21.02 6.70
N ASP A 424 1.94 21.80 7.16
CA ASP A 424 1.10 22.63 6.29
C ASP A 424 1.85 23.86 5.75
N THR A 425 2.71 24.45 6.58
CA THR A 425 3.35 25.75 6.27
C THR A 425 4.86 25.65 6.04
N SER A 426 5.49 24.52 6.39
CA SER A 426 6.95 24.40 6.54
C SER A 426 7.55 25.47 7.48
N GLU A 427 6.73 26.10 8.33
CA GLU A 427 7.20 27.05 9.33
C GLU A 427 7.77 26.32 10.53
N HIS A 428 8.75 26.95 11.17
CA HIS A 428 9.46 26.36 12.29
C HIS A 428 9.12 27.13 13.56
N PHE A 429 8.92 26.39 14.64
CA PHE A 429 8.56 26.93 15.94
C PHE A 429 9.45 26.35 17.04
N GLU A 430 9.65 27.12 18.09
CA GLU A 430 10.28 26.67 19.32
C GLU A 430 9.25 26.58 20.45
N ILE A 431 9.30 25.47 21.20
CA ILE A 431 8.52 25.31 22.42
C ILE A 431 9.29 25.90 23.60
N LEU A 432 8.75 26.97 24.17
CA LEU A 432 9.27 27.69 25.33
C LEU A 432 8.55 27.29 26.61
N GLY A 433 9.15 27.56 27.77
CA GLY A 433 8.53 27.34 29.08
C GLY A 433 8.59 25.89 29.60
N LEU A 434 9.29 24.98 28.92
CA LEU A 434 9.44 23.58 29.35
C LEU A 434 10.08 23.44 30.75
N ASP A 435 11.06 24.29 31.08
CA ASP A 435 11.69 24.27 32.41
C ASP A 435 10.72 24.71 33.52
N GLU A 436 9.91 25.75 33.26
CA GLU A 436 8.89 26.19 34.21
C GLU A 436 7.80 25.13 34.39
N ALA A 437 7.40 24.47 33.29
CA ALA A 437 6.44 23.37 33.34
C ALA A 437 6.99 22.20 34.17
N LEU A 438 8.26 21.84 34.00
CA LEU A 438 8.95 20.82 34.80
C LEU A 438 9.11 21.21 36.27
N GLU A 439 9.47 22.45 36.58
CA GLU A 439 9.57 22.92 37.98
C GLU A 439 8.22 22.85 38.69
N ARG A 440 7.14 23.25 38.00
CA ARG A 440 5.77 23.13 38.53
C ARG A 440 5.35 21.67 38.68
N PHE A 441 5.73 20.83 37.72
CA PHE A 441 5.50 19.41 37.76
C PHE A 441 6.21 18.71 38.92
N ASP A 442 7.45 19.09 39.22
CA ASP A 442 8.21 18.57 40.35
C ASP A 442 7.63 19.04 41.69
N ALA A 443 7.09 20.26 41.73
CA ALA A 443 6.47 20.81 42.94
C ALA A 443 5.11 20.15 43.25
N SER A 444 4.35 19.75 42.23
CA SER A 444 2.99 19.21 42.39
C SER A 444 2.60 18.32 41.19
N PRO A 445 3.14 17.09 41.08
CA PRO A 445 2.88 16.23 39.92
C PRO A 445 1.40 15.87 39.78
N GLU A 446 0.67 15.76 40.89
CA GLU A 446 -0.77 15.51 40.93
C GLU A 446 -1.62 16.64 40.33
N ALA A 447 -1.04 17.83 40.12
CA ALA A 447 -1.72 18.93 39.44
C ALA A 447 -1.82 18.72 37.92
N PHE A 448 -1.15 17.69 37.38
CA PHE A 448 -1.11 17.35 35.97
C PHE A 448 -1.87 16.03 35.73
N ALA A 449 -2.61 15.97 34.63
CA ALA A 449 -3.38 14.80 34.26
C ALA A 449 -2.44 13.60 34.04
N GLU A 450 -2.74 12.47 34.67
CA GLU A 450 -1.99 11.23 34.47
C GLU A 450 -2.44 10.56 33.18
N ALA A 451 -1.48 10.08 32.39
CA ALA A 451 -1.77 9.30 31.20
C ALA A 451 -2.47 7.99 31.59
N THR A 452 -3.44 7.58 30.80
CA THR A 452 -4.21 6.35 31.07
C THR A 452 -3.32 5.14 30.89
N VAL A 453 -3.14 4.36 31.96
CA VAL A 453 -2.46 3.08 31.91
C VAL A 453 -3.28 2.10 31.06
N ASN A 454 -2.64 1.44 30.09
CA ASN A 454 -3.29 0.37 29.33
C ASN A 454 -3.21 -0.91 30.16
N THR A 455 -4.30 -1.23 30.87
CA THR A 455 -4.48 -2.55 31.47
C THR A 455 -5.00 -3.48 30.38
N ASP A 456 -4.13 -4.03 29.55
CA ASP A 456 -4.53 -5.00 28.53
C ASP A 456 -5.18 -6.21 29.23
N PRO A 457 -6.49 -6.45 29.04
CA PRO A 457 -7.18 -7.55 29.71
C PRO A 457 -6.64 -8.93 29.27
N LEU A 458 -5.93 -9.04 28.14
CA LEU A 458 -5.39 -10.30 27.64
C LEU A 458 -4.13 -10.77 28.39
N ALA A 459 -3.31 -9.84 28.89
CA ALA A 459 -2.13 -10.18 29.68
C ALA A 459 -2.50 -10.87 31.01
N GLU A 460 -3.61 -10.46 31.65
CA GLU A 460 -4.11 -11.11 32.86
C GLU A 460 -4.74 -12.49 32.59
N ALA A 461 -5.18 -12.77 31.36
CA ALA A 461 -5.74 -14.06 30.98
C ALA A 461 -4.66 -15.13 30.71
N SER A 462 -3.52 -14.71 30.15
CA SER A 462 -2.39 -15.59 29.83
C SER A 462 -1.66 -16.13 31.07
N GLU A 463 -1.58 -15.36 32.16
CA GLU A 463 -1.00 -15.86 33.43
C GLU A 463 -1.91 -16.82 34.19
N LYS A 464 -3.20 -16.92 33.84
CA LYS A 464 -4.19 -17.72 34.59
C LYS A 464 -4.47 -19.10 34.01
N THR A 465 -3.96 -19.44 32.83
CA THR A 465 -4.25 -20.71 32.14
C THR A 465 -3.13 -21.76 32.24
N SER A 466 -2.05 -21.48 32.99
CA SER A 466 -0.95 -22.45 33.19
C SER A 466 -1.12 -23.40 34.39
N SER A 467 -2.34 -23.55 34.95
CA SER A 467 -2.56 -24.57 35.99
C SER A 467 -3.96 -25.23 35.95
N SER A 468 -4.16 -26.22 35.08
CA SER A 468 -4.94 -27.42 35.41
C SER A 468 -4.91 -28.43 34.27
N GLU A 469 -4.40 -29.61 34.57
CA GLU A 469 -4.43 -30.85 33.79
C GLU A 469 -5.84 -31.48 33.78
N ASP A 470 -6.01 -32.45 32.85
CA ASP A 470 -6.84 -33.66 32.90
C ASP A 470 -8.31 -33.70 32.39
N GLU A 471 -8.50 -34.60 31.37
CA GLU A 471 -9.61 -35.56 31.08
C GLU A 471 -11.01 -34.99 30.69
N GLU A 472 -11.81 -35.48 29.74
CA GLU A 472 -12.11 -36.81 29.16
C GLU A 472 -12.67 -36.69 27.71
N GLU A 473 -12.72 -37.84 27.04
CA GLU A 473 -13.34 -38.22 25.76
C GLU A 473 -14.88 -38.04 25.74
N ASP A 474 -15.50 -37.77 24.59
CA ASP A 474 -16.83 -38.33 24.24
C ASP A 474 -17.11 -38.28 22.72
N ASP A 475 -17.64 -39.39 22.20
CA ASP A 475 -17.98 -39.69 20.81
C ASP A 475 -19.44 -39.29 20.47
N GLY A 476 -19.74 -38.94 19.21
CA GLY A 476 -21.12 -38.74 18.77
C GLY A 476 -21.33 -38.68 17.25
N ASP A 477 -21.61 -39.84 16.65
CA ASP A 477 -22.10 -40.02 15.27
C ASP A 477 -23.56 -39.54 15.08
N GLY A 478 -23.88 -39.00 13.90
CA GLY A 478 -25.25 -38.67 13.50
C GLY A 478 -25.45 -38.57 11.99
N ASP A 479 -25.87 -39.67 11.36
CA ASP A 479 -26.35 -39.78 9.97
C ASP A 479 -27.74 -39.14 9.79
N THR A 480 -27.96 -38.42 8.68
CA THR A 480 -29.30 -38.27 8.06
C THR A 480 -29.23 -38.07 6.54
N ASP A 481 -29.83 -39.02 5.81
CA ASP A 481 -30.12 -38.98 4.37
C ASP A 481 -31.36 -38.15 4.05
N GLY A 482 -31.41 -37.52 2.87
CA GLY A 482 -32.60 -36.84 2.34
C GLY A 482 -32.59 -36.67 0.82
N ASP A 483 -33.26 -37.58 0.11
CA ASP A 483 -33.53 -37.54 -1.33
C ASP A 483 -34.66 -36.56 -1.69
N GLY A 484 -34.57 -35.90 -2.86
CA GLY A 484 -35.65 -35.10 -3.42
C GLY A 484 -35.50 -34.87 -4.93
N ASP A 485 -36.18 -35.70 -5.73
CA ASP A 485 -36.32 -35.59 -7.18
C ASP A 485 -37.39 -34.55 -7.58
N GLY A 486 -37.16 -33.83 -8.70
CA GLY A 486 -38.15 -32.95 -9.32
C GLY A 486 -37.86 -32.67 -10.80
N ASP A 487 -38.51 -33.41 -11.69
CA ASP A 487 -38.49 -33.23 -13.15
C ASP A 487 -39.42 -32.08 -13.60
N GLY A 488 -39.03 -31.35 -14.65
CA GLY A 488 -39.88 -30.36 -15.32
C GLY A 488 -39.41 -30.05 -16.74
N ASP A 489 -40.02 -30.71 -17.73
CA ASP A 489 -39.85 -30.49 -19.17
C ASP A 489 -40.59 -29.23 -19.67
N GLY A 490 -40.04 -28.53 -20.67
CA GLY A 490 -40.74 -27.46 -21.38
C GLY A 490 -40.00 -26.97 -22.63
N ASP A 491 -40.37 -27.53 -23.80
CA ASP A 491 -39.91 -27.15 -25.14
C ASP A 491 -40.50 -25.81 -25.62
N GLY A 492 -39.76 -25.06 -26.45
CA GLY A 492 -40.29 -23.91 -27.20
C GLY A 492 -39.33 -23.36 -28.25
N ASP A 493 -39.51 -23.78 -29.51
CA ASP A 493 -38.83 -23.26 -30.71
C ASP A 493 -39.34 -21.86 -31.11
N GLY A 494 -38.49 -20.99 -31.68
CA GLY A 494 -38.91 -19.75 -32.34
C GLY A 494 -37.79 -19.03 -33.10
N ASP A 495 -37.79 -19.17 -34.43
CA ASP A 495 -36.95 -18.45 -35.40
C ASP A 495 -37.35 -16.96 -35.55
N GLY A 496 -36.40 -16.06 -35.84
CA GLY A 496 -36.70 -14.68 -36.27
C GLY A 496 -35.48 -13.83 -36.63
N ASP A 497 -35.26 -13.61 -37.94
CA ASP A 497 -34.25 -12.74 -38.56
C ASP A 497 -34.56 -11.23 -38.41
N GLY A 498 -33.54 -10.36 -38.44
CA GLY A 498 -33.73 -8.91 -38.64
C GLY A 498 -32.43 -8.08 -38.72
N ASP A 499 -32.07 -7.68 -39.95
CA ASP A 499 -30.95 -6.79 -40.31
C ASP A 499 -31.14 -5.33 -39.85
N GLY A 500 -30.05 -4.59 -39.64
CA GLY A 500 -30.06 -3.13 -39.47
C GLY A 500 -28.67 -2.49 -39.49
N ASP A 501 -28.25 -2.02 -40.66
CA ASP A 501 -27.08 -1.17 -40.90
C ASP A 501 -27.25 0.22 -40.22
N GLU A 502 -26.17 0.85 -39.77
CA GLU A 502 -26.01 2.31 -39.91
C GLU A 502 -24.55 2.78 -39.77
N ASP A 503 -24.11 3.48 -40.82
CA ASP A 503 -22.81 4.13 -41.01
C ASP A 503 -22.70 5.43 -40.20
N GLY A 504 -21.50 5.76 -39.72
CA GLY A 504 -21.22 7.02 -39.03
C GLY A 504 -19.76 7.47 -39.17
N ASP A 505 -19.42 7.99 -40.35
CA ASP A 505 -18.16 8.69 -40.63
C ASP A 505 -18.01 9.98 -39.80
N GLY A 506 -16.82 10.23 -39.25
CA GLY A 506 -16.48 11.44 -38.53
C GLY A 506 -15.00 11.78 -38.66
N ASP A 507 -14.62 12.36 -39.80
CA ASP A 507 -13.35 13.05 -40.05
C ASP A 507 -13.07 14.13 -38.98
N SER A 508 -11.84 14.19 -38.49
CA SER A 508 -11.23 15.44 -38.01
C SER A 508 -9.73 15.38 -38.22
N ASP A 509 -9.32 16.08 -39.26
CA ASP A 509 -7.97 16.57 -39.50
C ASP A 509 -7.47 17.48 -38.35
N ASP A 510 -6.15 17.66 -38.35
CA ASP A 510 -5.45 18.94 -38.20
C ASP A 510 -4.48 19.17 -37.02
N GLU A 511 -3.25 19.43 -37.47
CA GLU A 511 -2.26 20.42 -37.03
C GLU A 511 -0.99 19.92 -36.31
N GLU A 512 0.08 20.18 -37.05
CA GLU A 512 1.52 19.99 -36.85
C GLU A 512 2.03 21.00 -35.82
N ASP A 513 2.86 20.57 -34.86
CA ASP A 513 3.73 21.49 -34.11
C ASP A 513 5.17 20.92 -34.13
N GLU A 514 6.00 21.57 -34.95
CA GLU A 514 7.45 21.44 -35.02
C GLU A 514 8.06 22.30 -33.90
N ASP A 515 8.75 21.70 -32.92
CA ASP A 515 9.70 22.42 -32.07
C ASP A 515 11.02 21.65 -31.97
N GLU A 516 12.02 22.22 -32.66
CA GLU A 516 13.44 21.92 -32.60
C GLU A 516 14.02 22.50 -31.31
N ASP A 517 14.59 21.68 -30.41
CA ASP A 517 15.56 22.15 -29.41
C ASP A 517 16.72 21.14 -29.30
N GLU A 518 17.82 21.53 -29.94
CA GLU A 518 19.17 20.96 -29.81
C GLU A 518 19.79 21.43 -28.49
N ASP A 519 20.16 20.50 -27.59
CA ASP A 519 21.18 20.76 -26.57
C ASP A 519 22.01 19.49 -26.34
N GLU A 520 23.20 19.49 -26.93
CA GLU A 520 24.29 18.53 -26.76
C GLU A 520 25.08 18.87 -25.49
N ASP A 521 25.08 18.00 -24.48
CA ASP A 521 26.09 18.01 -23.42
C ASP A 521 26.70 16.61 -23.28
N GLU A 522 27.92 16.49 -23.80
CA GLU A 522 28.82 15.34 -23.70
C GLU A 522 29.60 15.39 -22.38
N ASP A 523 29.28 14.52 -21.42
CA ASP A 523 30.18 14.19 -20.32
C ASP A 523 30.57 12.70 -20.39
N GLU A 524 31.81 12.47 -20.83
CA GLU A 524 32.52 11.19 -20.85
C GLU A 524 33.24 11.00 -19.51
N ASP A 525 32.79 10.06 -18.68
CA ASP A 525 33.57 9.53 -17.55
C ASP A 525 33.71 8.00 -17.71
N GLU A 526 34.86 7.58 -18.23
CA GLU A 526 35.35 6.20 -18.27
C GLU A 526 36.05 5.88 -16.95
N ASP A 527 35.44 5.05 -16.10
CA ASP A 527 36.13 4.43 -14.96
C ASP A 527 36.24 2.90 -15.18
N GLU A 528 37.44 2.49 -15.60
CA GLU A 528 37.93 1.11 -15.61
C GLU A 528 38.43 0.73 -14.21
N ASP A 529 37.72 -0.18 -13.51
CA ASP A 529 38.22 -0.82 -12.29
C ASP A 529 38.51 -2.31 -12.55
N GLU A 530 39.79 -2.58 -12.87
CA GLU A 530 40.43 -3.88 -12.69
C GLU A 530 40.72 -4.08 -11.20
N ASP A 531 40.30 -5.20 -10.60
CA ASP A 531 40.96 -5.75 -9.41
C ASP A 531 40.66 -7.26 -9.27
N GLU A 532 41.66 -8.06 -9.65
CA GLU A 532 41.86 -9.45 -9.26
C GLU A 532 42.43 -9.49 -7.83
N ASP A 533 41.89 -10.33 -6.95
CA ASP A 533 42.68 -10.95 -5.88
C ASP A 533 41.95 -12.16 -5.27
N GLU A 534 42.51 -13.34 -5.51
CA GLU A 534 42.17 -14.62 -4.89
C GLU A 534 42.92 -14.77 -3.56
N ASP A 535 42.20 -14.93 -2.44
CA ASP A 535 42.82 -15.32 -1.16
C ASP A 535 42.03 -16.46 -0.48
N GLU A 536 42.60 -17.65 -0.52
CA GLU A 536 42.14 -18.86 0.16
C GLU A 536 42.22 -18.72 1.70
N ARG A 537 41.13 -19.05 2.42
CA ARG A 537 41.13 -19.20 3.89
C ARG A 537 40.58 -20.57 4.35
N PRO A 538 41.08 -21.10 5.49
CA PRO A 538 40.77 -22.46 5.96
C PRO A 538 39.47 -22.53 6.80
N PRO A 539 38.86 -23.73 6.96
CA PRO A 539 37.53 -23.87 7.56
C PRO A 539 37.55 -23.78 9.10
N ALA A 540 36.74 -22.89 9.65
CA ALA A 540 36.47 -22.77 11.09
C ALA A 540 35.26 -23.62 11.53
N ARG A 541 35.34 -24.11 12.77
CA ARG A 541 34.46 -25.11 13.39
C ARG A 541 33.03 -24.60 13.65
N ALA A 542 32.05 -25.41 13.26
CA ALA A 542 30.64 -25.21 13.54
C ALA A 542 30.26 -25.43 15.02
N ARG A 543 29.46 -24.52 15.60
CA ARG A 543 28.74 -24.68 16.88
C ARG A 543 27.23 -24.68 16.61
N LYS A 544 26.53 -25.62 17.25
CA LYS A 544 25.08 -25.88 17.15
C LYS A 544 24.26 -24.73 17.75
N VAL A 545 23.37 -24.13 16.95
CA VAL A 545 22.23 -23.29 17.36
C VAL A 545 20.95 -24.06 17.04
N ALA A 546 19.92 -23.93 17.88
CA ALA A 546 18.67 -24.67 17.78
C ALA A 546 17.74 -24.15 16.66
N SER A 547 17.54 -25.00 15.65
CA SER A 547 16.31 -25.26 14.86
C SER A 547 15.41 -24.09 14.39
N SER A 548 15.95 -23.10 13.69
CA SER A 548 15.23 -22.55 12.52
C SER A 548 15.11 -23.68 11.48
N LYS A 549 13.97 -23.85 10.79
CA LYS A 549 13.86 -24.78 9.63
C LYS A 549 15.10 -24.57 8.76
N SER A 550 16.01 -25.53 8.77
CA SER A 550 17.27 -25.45 8.07
C SER A 550 16.95 -25.38 6.57
N ALA A 551 17.67 -24.62 5.76
CA ALA A 551 17.47 -24.62 4.30
C ALA A 551 17.45 -26.05 3.71
N SER A 552 18.15 -26.99 4.35
CA SER A 552 18.15 -28.41 3.99
C SER A 552 16.81 -29.13 4.23
N SER A 553 15.92 -28.64 5.09
CA SER A 553 14.64 -29.31 5.38
C SER A 553 13.58 -29.11 4.30
N LEU A 554 13.76 -28.12 3.43
CA LEU A 554 12.89 -27.88 2.26
C LEU A 554 13.44 -28.55 0.98
N THR A 555 14.64 -29.14 1.04
CA THR A 555 15.21 -29.82 -0.13
C THR A 555 14.40 -31.07 -0.44
N VAL A 556 13.79 -31.09 -1.62
CA VAL A 556 13.07 -32.24 -2.17
C VAL A 556 13.90 -32.78 -3.32
N GLU A 557 14.55 -33.93 -3.12
CA GLU A 557 15.29 -34.57 -4.22
C GLU A 557 14.31 -34.98 -5.34
N PRO A 558 14.63 -34.68 -6.61
CA PRO A 558 13.75 -35.04 -7.73
C PRO A 558 13.68 -36.56 -7.88
N GLY A 559 12.57 -37.15 -7.46
CA GLY A 559 12.22 -38.51 -7.88
C GLY A 559 11.80 -38.54 -9.36
N PRO A 560 11.84 -39.70 -10.04
CA PRO A 560 11.37 -39.81 -11.42
C PRO A 560 9.92 -39.29 -11.58
N GLY A 561 9.75 -38.28 -12.44
CA GLY A 561 8.46 -37.61 -12.64
C GLY A 561 7.99 -36.78 -11.45
N ARG A 562 8.90 -36.11 -10.74
CA ARG A 562 8.60 -35.07 -9.76
C ARG A 562 9.55 -33.89 -9.92
N VAL A 563 9.02 -32.68 -9.77
CA VAL A 563 9.86 -31.48 -9.67
C VAL A 563 10.55 -31.53 -8.30
N GLY A 564 11.86 -31.38 -8.29
CA GLY A 564 12.66 -31.28 -7.08
C GLY A 564 12.98 -29.82 -6.75
N LEU A 565 13.32 -29.59 -5.50
CA LEU A 565 13.82 -28.30 -5.01
C LEU A 565 15.16 -28.55 -4.33
N VAL A 566 16.25 -28.05 -4.91
CA VAL A 566 17.62 -28.30 -4.43
C VAL A 566 18.18 -27.04 -3.80
N SER A 567 18.58 -27.10 -2.52
CA SER A 567 19.19 -25.94 -1.87
C SER A 567 20.58 -25.64 -2.44
N LEU A 568 20.80 -24.39 -2.85
CA LEU A 568 22.09 -23.85 -3.29
C LEU A 568 22.83 -23.10 -2.17
N GLY A 569 22.19 -22.96 -1.01
CA GLY A 569 22.72 -22.23 0.14
C GLY A 569 22.40 -20.74 0.11
N ARG A 570 23.04 -19.95 0.98
CA ARG A 570 22.69 -18.54 1.19
C ARG A 570 23.30 -17.55 0.20
N ARG A 571 24.35 -17.96 -0.52
CA ARG A 571 25.05 -17.09 -1.47
C ARG A 571 24.23 -17.04 -2.77
N SER A 572 24.02 -15.84 -3.29
CA SER A 572 23.39 -15.67 -4.60
C SER A 572 24.14 -16.46 -5.67
N PRO A 573 23.46 -17.35 -6.41
CA PRO A 573 24.01 -17.94 -7.63
C PRO A 573 24.00 -16.94 -8.80
N LEU A 574 23.24 -15.85 -8.68
CA LEU A 574 23.21 -14.76 -9.66
C LEU A 574 24.43 -13.86 -9.46
N ASP A 575 25.28 -13.71 -10.48
CA ASP A 575 26.27 -12.63 -10.53
C ASP A 575 25.63 -11.43 -11.22
N LYS A 576 25.45 -10.33 -10.47
CA LYS A 576 24.88 -9.09 -11.02
C LYS A 576 25.78 -8.46 -12.10
N ARG A 577 27.05 -8.88 -12.20
CA ARG A 577 27.96 -8.43 -13.26
C ARG A 577 27.62 -9.02 -14.63
N ASP A 578 26.76 -10.03 -14.68
CA ASP A 578 26.33 -10.68 -15.92
C ASP A 578 25.13 -9.96 -16.56
N GLU A 579 24.56 -8.93 -15.92
CA GLU A 579 23.50 -8.13 -16.53
C GLU A 579 24.06 -7.35 -17.74
N PRO A 580 23.50 -7.53 -18.94
CA PRO A 580 24.03 -6.89 -20.15
C PRO A 580 23.87 -5.37 -20.04
N LYS A 581 25.01 -4.67 -20.09
CA LYS A 581 25.02 -3.21 -20.18
C LYS A 581 24.41 -2.79 -21.51
N ILE A 582 23.44 -1.88 -21.47
CA ILE A 582 22.84 -1.30 -22.67
C ILE A 582 23.88 -0.42 -23.38
N PRO A 583 24.28 -0.75 -24.62
CA PRO A 583 25.26 0.06 -25.35
C PRO A 583 24.78 1.50 -25.55
N ARG A 584 25.70 2.47 -25.50
CA ARG A 584 25.37 3.90 -25.63
C ARG A 584 24.70 4.23 -26.96
N ASP A 585 25.13 3.59 -28.04
CA ASP A 585 24.54 3.71 -29.37
C ASP A 585 23.10 3.17 -29.41
N VAL A 586 22.82 2.05 -28.76
CA VAL A 586 21.44 1.55 -28.59
C VAL A 586 20.60 2.53 -27.78
N LYS A 587 21.10 2.99 -26.63
CA LYS A 587 20.39 3.96 -25.77
C LYS A 587 20.03 5.25 -26.51
N SER A 588 20.94 5.74 -27.36
CA SER A 588 20.70 6.96 -28.16
C SER A 588 19.54 6.83 -29.15
N GLN A 589 19.24 5.62 -29.64
CA GLN A 589 18.14 5.39 -30.60
C GLN A 589 16.77 5.47 -29.93
N PHE A 590 16.67 5.14 -28.63
CA PHE A 590 15.45 5.28 -27.84
C PHE A 590 15.24 6.73 -27.34
N GLY A 591 16.32 7.48 -27.14
CA GLY A 591 16.27 8.88 -26.71
C GLY A 591 16.42 9.07 -25.19
N THR A 592 16.57 10.32 -24.78
CA THR A 592 16.81 10.68 -23.37
C THR A 592 15.55 10.51 -22.54
N GLY A 593 15.66 9.76 -21.44
CA GLY A 593 14.55 9.47 -20.53
C GLY A 593 13.71 8.26 -20.93
N SER A 594 14.16 7.45 -21.88
CA SER A 594 13.53 6.18 -22.22
C SER A 594 13.78 5.08 -21.20
N GLU A 595 12.77 4.25 -21.02
CA GLU A 595 12.86 2.98 -20.31
C GLU A 595 13.23 1.88 -21.32
N ILE A 596 14.35 1.19 -21.06
CA ILE A 596 14.91 0.20 -21.97
C ILE A 596 15.31 -1.02 -21.15
N GLU A 597 14.87 -2.19 -21.59
CA GLU A 597 15.31 -3.48 -21.09
C GLU A 597 16.23 -4.18 -22.07
N ALA A 598 17.09 -5.04 -21.53
CA ALA A 598 17.98 -5.90 -22.30
C ALA A 598 17.64 -7.36 -22.02
N ALA A 599 17.46 -8.13 -23.08
CA ALA A 599 17.43 -9.59 -22.97
C ALA A 599 18.73 -10.08 -22.30
N PRO A 600 18.69 -11.14 -21.46
CA PRO A 600 19.86 -11.65 -20.74
C PRO A 600 21.14 -11.88 -21.56
N ASP A 601 21.04 -12.20 -22.85
CA ASP A 601 22.19 -12.43 -23.73
C ASP A 601 22.68 -11.17 -24.46
N GLY A 602 22.06 -10.00 -24.21
CA GLY A 602 22.35 -8.73 -24.86
C GLY A 602 22.03 -8.69 -26.35
N SER A 603 21.29 -9.67 -26.88
CA SER A 603 20.98 -9.76 -28.32
C SER A 603 19.77 -8.91 -28.75
N LEU A 604 18.94 -8.53 -27.78
CA LEU A 604 17.70 -7.80 -27.94
C LEU A 604 17.60 -6.72 -26.86
N TYR A 605 17.26 -5.50 -27.26
CA TYR A 605 16.89 -4.40 -26.38
C TYR A 605 15.51 -3.90 -26.78
N TYR A 606 14.66 -3.55 -25.83
CA TYR A 606 13.29 -3.11 -26.11
C TYR A 606 12.82 -2.13 -25.05
N GLY A 607 11.89 -1.25 -25.40
CA GLY A 607 11.55 -0.13 -24.54
C GLY A 607 10.65 0.92 -25.18
N TRP A 608 10.39 1.96 -24.39
CA TRP A 608 9.59 3.12 -24.78
C TRP A 608 10.50 4.24 -25.28
N LYS A 609 10.52 4.44 -26.60
CA LYS A 609 11.15 5.61 -27.22
C LYS A 609 10.30 6.85 -26.97
N LYS A 610 10.91 7.94 -26.55
CA LYS A 610 10.21 9.21 -26.31
C LYS A 610 10.03 9.98 -27.64
N GLU A 611 8.80 10.32 -27.99
CA GLU A 611 8.46 11.09 -29.22
C GLU A 611 8.03 12.54 -28.94
N GLY A 612 7.95 12.93 -27.68
CA GLY A 612 7.58 14.28 -27.26
C GLY A 612 7.56 14.42 -25.76
N ARG A 613 6.93 15.49 -25.24
CA ARG A 613 6.87 15.70 -23.79
C ARG A 613 6.05 14.64 -23.04
N ARG A 614 5.03 14.07 -23.70
CA ARG A 614 4.06 13.12 -23.11
C ARG A 614 3.66 11.99 -24.06
N ASN A 615 4.47 11.69 -25.06
CA ASN A 615 4.19 10.63 -26.03
C ASN A 615 5.38 9.69 -26.13
N PHE A 616 5.09 8.40 -26.07
CA PHE A 616 6.05 7.33 -26.17
C PHE A 616 5.63 6.36 -27.28
N ARG A 617 6.61 5.79 -27.98
CA ARG A 617 6.43 4.75 -28.99
C ARG A 617 7.24 3.53 -28.58
N PHE A 618 6.63 2.36 -28.65
CA PHE A 618 7.35 1.13 -28.35
C PHE A 618 8.34 0.81 -29.49
N ALA A 619 9.58 0.48 -29.13
CA ALA A 619 10.64 0.14 -30.07
C ALA A 619 11.49 -1.04 -29.58
N ALA A 620 12.18 -1.69 -30.52
CA ALA A 620 13.10 -2.78 -30.24
C ALA A 620 14.37 -2.67 -31.11
N HIS A 621 15.53 -2.97 -30.52
CA HIS A 621 16.80 -3.11 -31.21
C HIS A 621 17.26 -4.56 -31.15
N ILE A 622 17.24 -5.25 -32.30
CA ILE A 622 17.60 -6.67 -32.41
C ILE A 622 18.63 -6.86 -33.51
N GLN A 623 19.76 -7.50 -33.19
CA GLN A 623 20.82 -7.81 -34.16
C GLN A 623 21.31 -6.61 -35.01
N GLY A 624 21.34 -5.40 -34.42
CA GLY A 624 21.74 -4.17 -35.12
C GLY A 624 20.64 -3.49 -35.94
N HIS A 625 19.40 -4.00 -35.86
CA HIS A 625 18.24 -3.40 -36.49
C HIS A 625 17.34 -2.75 -35.44
N PHE A 626 17.11 -1.45 -35.59
CA PHE A 626 16.13 -0.70 -34.82
C PHE A 626 14.76 -0.80 -35.48
N ILE A 627 13.75 -1.16 -34.70
CA ILE A 627 12.37 -1.41 -35.12
C ILE A 627 11.48 -0.51 -34.27
N GLU A 628 10.82 0.45 -34.90
CA GLU A 628 9.74 1.23 -34.29
C GLU A 628 8.40 0.56 -34.62
N THR A 629 7.51 0.51 -33.64
CA THR A 629 6.18 -0.06 -33.81
C THR A 629 5.12 1.03 -33.96
N ASP A 630 3.89 0.62 -34.24
CA ASP A 630 2.71 1.48 -34.20
C ASP A 630 2.08 1.59 -32.79
N VAL A 631 2.61 0.87 -31.80
CA VAL A 631 2.17 0.98 -30.40
C VAL A 631 2.71 2.27 -29.80
N THR A 632 1.78 3.12 -29.39
CA THR A 632 2.06 4.41 -28.75
C THR A 632 1.37 4.49 -27.41
N SER A 633 1.88 5.33 -26.51
CA SER A 633 1.25 5.60 -25.23
C SER A 633 1.59 6.99 -24.70
N LYS A 634 0.75 7.51 -23.80
CA LYS A 634 0.97 8.79 -23.12
C LYS A 634 1.99 8.69 -21.98
N THR A 635 2.14 7.50 -21.42
CA THR A 635 3.06 7.16 -20.34
C THR A 635 3.95 6.00 -20.79
N SER A 636 5.18 5.95 -20.30
CA SER A 636 6.00 4.73 -20.45
C SER A 636 5.51 3.70 -19.44
N SER A 637 5.39 2.46 -19.89
CA SER A 637 5.09 1.32 -19.02
C SER A 637 6.36 0.55 -18.72
N THR A 638 6.53 0.15 -17.47
CA THR A 638 7.59 -0.78 -17.07
C THR A 638 7.23 -2.24 -17.34
N LEU A 639 5.99 -2.54 -17.73
CA LEU A 639 5.50 -3.89 -17.96
C LEU A 639 5.78 -4.33 -19.39
N MET A 640 6.99 -4.87 -19.59
CA MET A 640 7.45 -5.38 -20.87
C MET A 640 8.13 -6.74 -20.69
N TRP A 641 7.84 -7.71 -21.55
CA TRP A 641 8.46 -9.04 -21.47
C TRP A 641 8.83 -9.60 -22.82
N SER A 642 10.06 -10.08 -22.98
CA SER A 642 10.49 -10.78 -24.19
C SER A 642 10.37 -12.30 -24.06
N SER A 643 10.02 -12.98 -25.15
CA SER A 643 10.00 -14.44 -25.21
C SER A 643 11.40 -15.02 -25.13
N TRP A 644 11.51 -16.24 -24.62
CA TRP A 644 12.77 -16.98 -24.49
C TRP A 644 13.50 -17.13 -25.85
N ASP A 645 12.75 -17.18 -26.96
CA ASP A 645 13.28 -17.28 -28.32
C ASP A 645 13.49 -15.93 -29.01
N ARG A 646 13.21 -14.81 -28.31
CA ARG A 646 13.36 -13.42 -28.77
C ARG A 646 12.55 -13.09 -30.03
N ARG A 647 11.47 -13.83 -30.27
CA ARG A 647 10.57 -13.60 -31.42
C ARG A 647 9.32 -12.83 -31.07
N GLN A 648 9.04 -12.64 -29.79
CA GLN A 648 7.87 -11.95 -29.31
C GLN A 648 8.25 -11.05 -28.14
N ILE A 649 7.66 -9.86 -28.08
CA ILE A 649 7.65 -9.01 -26.90
C ILE A 649 6.19 -8.74 -26.54
N LEU A 650 5.90 -8.73 -25.24
CA LEU A 650 4.67 -8.18 -24.68
C LEU A 650 4.96 -6.81 -24.12
N ALA A 651 4.05 -5.86 -24.31
CA ALA A 651 4.16 -4.50 -23.78
C ALA A 651 2.79 -4.00 -23.37
N ALA A 652 2.65 -3.50 -22.14
CA ALA A 652 1.44 -2.84 -21.69
C ALA A 652 1.48 -1.34 -22.05
N SER A 653 0.34 -0.74 -22.38
CA SER A 653 0.23 0.67 -22.74
C SER A 653 -1.03 1.29 -22.15
N ASP A 654 -1.09 2.62 -22.16
CA ASP A 654 -2.24 3.42 -21.72
C ASP A 654 -2.54 3.16 -20.25
N GLU A 655 -1.56 3.44 -19.38
CA GLU A 655 -1.65 3.15 -17.92
C GLU A 655 -1.86 1.66 -17.67
N ASP A 656 -1.13 0.82 -18.42
CA ASP A 656 -1.14 -0.64 -18.31
C ASP A 656 -2.49 -1.31 -18.62
N LYS A 657 -3.43 -0.58 -19.25
CA LYS A 657 -4.77 -1.06 -19.60
C LYS A 657 -4.84 -1.83 -20.91
N LYS A 658 -3.86 -1.69 -21.80
CA LYS A 658 -3.83 -2.41 -23.09
C LYS A 658 -2.59 -3.26 -23.19
N LEU A 659 -2.77 -4.55 -23.47
CA LEU A 659 -1.65 -5.46 -23.65
C LEU A 659 -1.42 -5.74 -25.13
N TRP A 660 -0.19 -5.50 -25.61
CA TRP A 660 0.21 -5.73 -26.99
C TRP A 660 1.22 -6.86 -27.09
N SER A 661 1.13 -7.62 -28.18
CA SER A 661 2.13 -8.58 -28.61
C SER A 661 2.83 -8.07 -29.86
N ILE A 662 4.15 -7.91 -29.80
CA ILE A 662 5.02 -7.46 -30.89
C ILE A 662 5.87 -8.63 -31.41
N GLU A 663 5.67 -9.03 -32.67
CA GLU A 663 6.45 -10.08 -33.32
C GLU A 663 7.72 -9.53 -33.96
N LEU A 664 8.86 -10.15 -33.62
CA LEU A 664 10.20 -9.77 -34.08
C LEU A 664 10.73 -10.73 -35.17
N PRO A 665 11.53 -10.23 -36.12
CA PRO A 665 11.99 -8.84 -36.26
C PRO A 665 11.03 -7.95 -37.07
N GLN A 666 9.82 -8.40 -37.38
CA GLN A 666 8.91 -7.67 -38.28
C GLN A 666 8.31 -6.42 -37.64
N GLY A 667 8.30 -6.31 -36.32
CA GLY A 667 7.62 -5.24 -35.60
C GLY A 667 6.10 -5.30 -35.74
N ARG A 668 5.55 -6.47 -36.09
CA ARG A 668 4.10 -6.65 -36.27
C ARG A 668 3.44 -6.69 -34.90
N THR A 669 2.52 -5.78 -34.66
CA THR A 669 1.81 -5.65 -33.39
C THR A 669 0.46 -6.34 -33.46
N THR A 670 -0.02 -6.80 -32.32
CA THR A 670 -1.34 -7.42 -32.16
C THR A 670 -1.80 -7.05 -30.76
N LEU A 671 -2.89 -6.28 -30.66
CA LEU A 671 -3.54 -6.04 -29.38
C LEU A 671 -4.01 -7.40 -28.85
N VAL A 672 -3.48 -7.84 -27.72
CA VAL A 672 -3.85 -9.10 -27.07
C VAL A 672 -5.20 -8.95 -26.39
N HIS A 673 -5.36 -7.89 -25.60
CA HIS A 673 -6.60 -7.53 -24.91
C HIS A 673 -6.58 -6.06 -24.50
N ASP A 674 -7.76 -5.45 -24.42
CA ASP A 674 -7.98 -4.11 -23.86
C ASP A 674 -8.76 -4.27 -22.54
N PHE A 675 -8.03 -4.09 -21.43
CA PHE A 675 -8.55 -4.22 -20.09
C PHE A 675 -9.33 -2.98 -19.63
N SER A 676 -9.33 -1.87 -20.39
CA SER A 676 -10.09 -0.67 -20.01
C SER A 676 -11.61 -0.88 -19.93
N GLY A 677 -12.13 -1.96 -20.52
CA GLY A 677 -13.53 -2.38 -20.42
C GLY A 677 -13.82 -3.38 -19.29
N GLU A 678 -12.79 -3.87 -18.57
CA GLU A 678 -12.97 -4.78 -17.44
C GLU A 678 -13.35 -3.99 -16.19
N GLU A 679 -14.46 -4.34 -15.55
CA GLU A 679 -15.05 -3.55 -14.45
C GLU A 679 -14.19 -3.51 -13.18
N TYR A 680 -13.36 -4.54 -12.96
CA TYR A 680 -12.59 -4.71 -11.73
C TYR A 680 -11.08 -4.91 -11.97
N GLU A 681 -10.67 -5.09 -13.23
CA GLU A 681 -9.31 -5.52 -13.59
C GLU A 681 -8.80 -4.67 -14.76
N ASP A 682 -8.80 -3.35 -14.59
CA ASP A 682 -8.46 -2.43 -15.67
C ASP A 682 -6.95 -2.34 -15.93
N GLU A 683 -6.10 -2.86 -15.03
CA GLU A 683 -4.65 -2.78 -15.14
C GLU A 683 -3.97 -4.17 -15.17
N VAL A 684 -3.00 -4.33 -16.08
CA VAL A 684 -2.10 -5.47 -16.12
C VAL A 684 -1.05 -5.30 -15.02
N TYR A 685 -0.81 -6.34 -14.21
CA TYR A 685 0.24 -6.35 -13.18
C TYR A 685 1.45 -7.21 -13.59
N GLY A 686 1.24 -8.16 -14.50
CA GLY A 686 2.28 -9.02 -15.01
C GLY A 686 1.85 -9.69 -16.30
N CYS A 687 2.81 -9.95 -17.19
CA CYS A 687 2.54 -10.71 -18.39
C CYS A 687 3.77 -11.51 -18.82
N MET A 688 3.55 -12.60 -19.54
CA MET A 688 4.65 -13.34 -20.16
C MET A 688 4.22 -14.10 -21.40
N PRO A 689 5.06 -14.14 -22.44
CA PRO A 689 4.85 -15.03 -23.58
C PRO A 689 5.14 -16.48 -23.18
N LEU A 690 4.29 -17.39 -23.63
CA LEU A 690 4.35 -18.83 -23.37
C LEU A 690 4.51 -19.64 -24.67
N ALA A 691 4.85 -20.92 -24.51
CA ALA A 691 4.91 -21.88 -25.62
C ALA A 691 3.56 -21.95 -26.36
N SER A 692 3.61 -22.40 -27.62
CA SER A 692 2.43 -22.52 -28.49
C SER A 692 1.70 -21.19 -28.75
N LYS A 693 2.43 -20.07 -28.72
CA LYS A 693 1.90 -18.71 -28.94
C LYS A 693 0.83 -18.32 -27.92
N ARG A 694 0.98 -18.74 -26.67
CA ARG A 694 0.12 -18.30 -25.58
C ARG A 694 0.70 -17.08 -24.88
N VAL A 695 -0.16 -16.35 -24.20
CA VAL A 695 0.19 -15.21 -23.37
C VAL A 695 -0.48 -15.42 -22.03
N PHE A 696 0.31 -15.38 -20.95
CA PHE A 696 -0.18 -15.38 -19.58
C PHE A 696 -0.19 -13.94 -19.08
N VAL A 697 -1.27 -13.56 -18.42
CA VAL A 697 -1.48 -12.21 -17.87
C VAL A 697 -2.01 -12.35 -16.46
N THR A 698 -1.50 -11.52 -15.55
CA THR A 698 -2.01 -11.36 -14.19
C THR A 698 -2.51 -9.93 -14.04
N THR A 699 -3.68 -9.78 -13.46
CA THR A 699 -4.22 -8.51 -12.98
C THR A 699 -4.22 -8.52 -11.45
N SER A 700 -4.93 -7.60 -10.79
CA SER A 700 -4.95 -7.52 -9.32
C SER A 700 -5.60 -8.76 -8.67
N SER A 701 -6.59 -9.38 -9.32
CA SER A 701 -7.28 -10.56 -8.78
C SER A 701 -7.36 -11.76 -9.74
N ASP A 702 -7.17 -11.55 -11.05
CA ASP A 702 -7.39 -12.57 -12.07
C ASP A 702 -6.11 -13.00 -12.81
N VAL A 703 -6.12 -14.25 -13.25
CA VAL A 703 -5.18 -14.80 -14.22
C VAL A 703 -5.88 -15.06 -15.55
N TRP A 704 -5.23 -14.66 -16.63
CA TRP A 704 -5.72 -14.80 -18.00
C TRP A 704 -4.72 -15.52 -18.88
N ILE A 705 -5.23 -16.32 -19.81
CA ILE A 705 -4.42 -17.02 -20.80
C ILE A 705 -5.03 -16.82 -22.17
N PHE A 706 -4.31 -16.09 -23.02
CA PHE A 706 -4.67 -15.87 -24.40
C PHE A 706 -3.87 -16.76 -25.33
N SER A 707 -4.42 -17.07 -26.49
CA SER A 707 -3.79 -17.80 -27.58
C SER A 707 -3.76 -16.93 -28.82
N LEU A 708 -2.57 -16.75 -29.39
CA LEU A 708 -2.33 -16.00 -30.61
C LEU A 708 -2.14 -16.93 -31.82
N ALA A 709 -2.47 -18.22 -31.68
CA ALA A 709 -2.22 -19.24 -32.69
C ALA A 709 -3.03 -19.04 -33.97
N SER A 710 -4.26 -18.51 -33.85
CA SER A 710 -5.17 -18.26 -34.98
C SER A 710 -4.90 -16.94 -35.73
N GLY A 711 -3.99 -16.11 -35.21
CA GLY A 711 -3.70 -14.77 -35.72
C GLY A 711 -4.56 -13.66 -35.11
N ALA A 712 -5.69 -14.00 -34.49
CA ALA A 712 -6.42 -13.14 -33.57
C ALA A 712 -6.23 -13.69 -32.14
N PRO A 713 -6.09 -12.83 -31.12
CA PRO A 713 -6.09 -13.29 -29.74
C PRO A 713 -7.39 -14.00 -29.39
N GLN A 714 -7.28 -15.14 -28.73
CA GLN A 714 -8.41 -15.90 -28.21
C GLN A 714 -8.17 -16.18 -26.73
N LEU A 715 -9.09 -15.76 -25.87
CA LEU A 715 -9.06 -16.14 -24.46
C LEU A 715 -9.30 -17.66 -24.35
N GLU A 716 -8.33 -18.39 -23.80
CA GLU A 716 -8.44 -19.84 -23.55
C GLU A 716 -8.85 -20.16 -22.12
N MET A 717 -8.45 -19.31 -21.17
CA MET A 717 -8.64 -19.54 -19.73
C MET A 717 -8.63 -18.21 -18.98
N ARG A 718 -9.54 -18.04 -18.01
CA ARG A 718 -9.58 -16.95 -17.03
C ARG A 718 -9.88 -17.54 -15.66
N GLY A 719 -9.37 -16.95 -14.59
CA GLY A 719 -9.96 -17.12 -13.26
C GLY A 719 -9.10 -16.58 -12.13
N GLU A 720 -9.73 -16.53 -10.96
CA GLU A 720 -9.20 -15.92 -9.76
C GLU A 720 -7.99 -16.69 -9.24
N LEU A 721 -6.85 -16.00 -9.21
CA LEU A 721 -5.64 -16.49 -8.59
C LEU A 721 -4.77 -15.30 -8.24
N ASP A 722 -4.58 -15.06 -6.94
CA ASP A 722 -3.67 -14.05 -6.44
C ASP A 722 -2.21 -14.49 -6.69
N VAL A 723 -1.62 -13.88 -7.73
CA VAL A 723 -0.24 -14.11 -8.17
C VAL A 723 0.57 -12.84 -7.92
N HIS A 724 1.51 -12.91 -6.99
CA HIS A 724 2.42 -11.79 -6.71
C HIS A 724 3.60 -11.72 -7.66
N SER A 725 4.11 -12.87 -8.10
CA SER A 725 5.22 -12.93 -9.04
C SER A 725 5.11 -14.16 -9.93
N SER A 726 5.56 -14.05 -11.17
CA SER A 726 5.49 -15.17 -12.11
C SER A 726 6.67 -15.15 -13.08
N GLU A 727 7.14 -16.34 -13.47
CA GLU A 727 8.24 -16.51 -14.42
C GLU A 727 8.02 -17.67 -15.39
N ALA A 728 8.37 -17.47 -16.66
CA ALA A 728 8.31 -18.50 -17.69
C ALA A 728 9.59 -19.35 -17.69
N ALA A 729 9.44 -20.67 -17.71
CA ALA A 729 10.55 -21.63 -17.76
C ALA A 729 10.37 -22.67 -18.87
N CYS A 730 11.45 -23.42 -19.14
CA CYS A 730 11.45 -24.51 -20.13
C CYS A 730 10.93 -24.08 -21.51
N ASP A 731 11.46 -22.97 -22.04
CA ASP A 731 11.01 -22.42 -23.33
C ASP A 731 9.51 -22.05 -23.33
N GLY A 732 9.05 -21.43 -22.24
CA GLY A 732 7.65 -21.05 -22.04
C GLY A 732 6.67 -22.22 -21.86
N ARG A 733 7.18 -23.45 -21.72
CA ARG A 733 6.36 -24.65 -21.48
C ARG A 733 5.96 -24.81 -20.01
N ALA A 734 6.59 -24.07 -19.11
CA ALA A 734 6.23 -24.07 -17.69
C ALA A 734 6.15 -22.63 -17.17
N ILE A 735 5.36 -22.44 -16.12
CA ILE A 735 5.17 -21.18 -15.40
C ILE A 735 5.48 -21.45 -13.93
N ILE A 736 6.28 -20.58 -13.32
CA ILE A 736 6.59 -20.60 -11.89
C ILE A 736 5.84 -19.44 -11.26
N LEU A 737 5.03 -19.71 -10.25
CA LEU A 737 4.12 -18.72 -9.66
C LEU A 737 4.39 -18.58 -8.16
N GLU A 738 4.46 -17.35 -7.69
CA GLU A 738 4.26 -17.02 -6.28
C GLU A 738 2.79 -16.70 -6.04
N THR A 739 2.15 -17.45 -5.14
CA THR A 739 0.75 -17.24 -4.77
C THR A 739 0.61 -16.97 -3.28
N THR A 740 -0.44 -16.30 -2.86
CA THR A 740 -0.77 -16.14 -1.44
C THR A 740 -1.48 -17.37 -0.86
N ASP A 741 -2.18 -18.14 -1.70
CA ASP A 741 -3.00 -19.26 -1.27
C ASP A 741 -2.27 -20.59 -1.11
N GLY A 742 -2.21 -21.06 0.14
CA GLY A 742 -1.93 -22.44 0.54
C GLY A 742 -0.49 -22.93 0.30
N LYS A 743 -0.07 -23.02 -0.97
CA LYS A 743 1.29 -23.33 -1.39
C LYS A 743 1.88 -22.15 -2.14
N PRO A 744 2.73 -21.35 -1.49
CA PRO A 744 3.16 -20.07 -2.05
C PRO A 744 4.08 -20.15 -3.25
N LEU A 745 4.64 -21.31 -3.59
CA LEU A 745 5.35 -21.50 -4.86
C LEU A 745 4.72 -22.64 -5.66
N ARG A 746 4.15 -22.34 -6.82
CA ARG A 746 3.55 -23.31 -7.74
C ARG A 746 4.32 -23.41 -9.05
N VAL A 747 4.29 -24.60 -9.65
CA VAL A 747 4.89 -24.87 -10.97
C VAL A 747 3.79 -25.43 -11.87
N TRP A 748 3.41 -24.68 -12.88
CA TRP A 748 2.42 -25.05 -13.87
C TRP A 748 3.07 -25.45 -15.18
N GLY A 749 2.50 -26.44 -15.86
CA GLY A 749 2.91 -26.86 -17.20
C GLY A 749 1.88 -26.41 -18.22
N VAL A 750 2.35 -25.86 -19.33
CA VAL A 750 1.56 -25.38 -20.46
C VAL A 750 1.54 -26.46 -21.54
N PHE A 751 0.36 -26.95 -21.89
CA PHE A 751 0.14 -28.01 -22.88
C PHE A 751 -0.89 -27.59 -23.92
N ASP A 752 -0.89 -28.20 -25.10
CA ASP A 752 -1.86 -27.87 -26.15
C ASP A 752 -3.32 -28.01 -25.67
N ASP A 753 -3.59 -28.92 -24.72
CA ASP A 753 -4.91 -29.18 -24.15
C ASP A 753 -5.23 -28.40 -22.85
N GLY A 754 -4.34 -27.49 -22.42
CA GLY A 754 -4.54 -26.62 -21.26
C GLY A 754 -3.37 -26.60 -20.29
N ILE A 755 -3.63 -26.14 -19.05
CA ILE A 755 -2.61 -26.03 -17.99
C ILE A 755 -2.77 -27.14 -16.97
N ARG A 756 -1.66 -27.62 -16.41
CA ARG A 756 -1.62 -28.63 -15.33
C ARG A 756 -0.67 -28.22 -14.23
N GLU A 757 -1.00 -28.49 -12.97
CA GLU A 757 -0.07 -28.27 -11.85
C GLU A 757 0.96 -29.40 -11.81
N LEU A 758 2.24 -29.06 -12.03
CA LEU A 758 3.36 -30.00 -12.02
C LEU A 758 3.91 -30.20 -10.60
N ALA A 759 3.91 -29.16 -9.79
CA ALA A 759 4.33 -29.18 -8.39
C ALA A 759 3.85 -27.94 -7.62
N GLY A 760 3.89 -28.04 -6.29
CA GLY A 760 3.74 -26.90 -5.39
C GLY A 760 4.58 -27.11 -4.13
N PHE A 761 5.15 -26.03 -3.60
CA PHE A 761 6.06 -26.02 -2.46
C PHE A 761 5.59 -25.01 -1.40
N ASP A 762 5.76 -25.38 -0.13
CA ASP A 762 5.62 -24.48 1.02
C ASP A 762 6.89 -23.62 1.17
N LEU A 763 7.10 -22.75 0.20
CA LEU A 763 8.22 -21.83 0.09
C LEU A 763 7.71 -20.50 -0.44
N SER A 764 7.68 -19.45 0.39
CA SER A 764 7.42 -18.09 -0.10
C SER A 764 8.69 -17.54 -0.73
N PRO A 765 8.74 -17.35 -2.05
CA PRO A 765 9.90 -16.73 -2.67
C PRO A 765 9.99 -15.26 -2.25
N SER A 766 11.14 -14.66 -2.52
CA SER A 766 11.38 -13.21 -2.48
C SER A 766 11.98 -12.73 -3.79
N GLU A 767 12.29 -13.68 -4.67
CA GLU A 767 12.99 -13.50 -5.94
C GLU A 767 12.86 -14.84 -6.69
N ILE A 768 12.36 -14.80 -7.93
CA ILE A 768 12.38 -15.92 -8.89
C ILE A 768 13.20 -15.43 -10.08
N ASP A 769 14.09 -16.27 -10.58
CA ASP A 769 14.95 -15.93 -11.71
C ASP A 769 15.12 -17.14 -12.63
N VAL A 770 14.92 -16.92 -13.94
CA VAL A 770 15.08 -17.95 -14.96
C VAL A 770 16.19 -17.55 -15.92
N ARG A 771 17.33 -18.26 -15.87
CA ARG A 771 18.48 -18.03 -16.75
C ARG A 771 19.16 -19.33 -17.14
N ASP A 772 19.63 -19.41 -18.38
CA ASP A 772 20.32 -20.59 -18.93
C ASP A 772 19.56 -21.91 -18.73
N GLY A 773 18.22 -21.86 -18.79
CA GLY A 773 17.34 -23.02 -18.57
C GLY A 773 17.23 -23.48 -17.11
N ARG A 774 17.84 -22.74 -16.17
CA ARG A 774 17.74 -22.99 -14.72
C ARG A 774 16.69 -22.09 -14.12
N VAL A 775 15.99 -22.61 -13.12
CA VAL A 775 14.98 -21.85 -12.35
C VAL A 775 15.49 -21.72 -10.92
N LEU A 776 15.84 -20.50 -10.54
CA LEU A 776 16.47 -20.16 -9.28
C LEU A 776 15.46 -19.40 -8.43
N VAL A 777 15.29 -19.84 -7.19
CA VAL A 777 14.28 -19.30 -6.27
C VAL A 777 14.94 -18.95 -4.95
N LYS A 778 14.79 -17.70 -4.51
CA LYS A 778 15.28 -17.25 -3.20
C LYS A 778 14.15 -17.25 -2.20
N GLY A 779 14.22 -18.14 -1.22
CA GLY A 779 13.23 -18.20 -0.16
C GLY A 779 13.32 -17.04 0.82
N SER A 780 12.16 -16.51 1.19
CA SER A 780 11.99 -15.54 2.27
C SER A 780 12.46 -16.07 3.64
N GLY A 781 12.63 -15.19 4.62
CA GLY A 781 12.97 -15.60 5.99
C GLY A 781 14.37 -16.24 6.16
N GLY A 782 15.30 -16.00 5.23
CA GLY A 782 16.68 -16.49 5.32
C GLY A 782 16.88 -17.96 4.91
N LEU A 783 15.91 -18.54 4.19
CA LEU A 783 15.98 -19.88 3.61
C LEU A 783 17.06 -20.00 2.51
N GLY A 784 17.45 -18.87 1.90
CA GLY A 784 18.50 -18.83 0.90
C GLY A 784 18.00 -19.25 -0.48
N TRP A 785 18.96 -19.57 -1.36
CA TRP A 785 18.71 -19.91 -2.75
C TRP A 785 18.45 -21.39 -2.93
N HIS A 786 17.51 -21.69 -3.81
CA HIS A 786 17.11 -23.01 -4.24
C HIS A 786 17.06 -23.04 -5.77
N GLU A 787 17.20 -24.23 -6.34
CA GLU A 787 17.01 -24.50 -7.75
C GLU A 787 15.85 -25.48 -7.92
N LEU A 788 14.89 -25.14 -8.77
CA LEU A 788 13.87 -26.08 -9.21
C LEU A 788 14.47 -26.97 -10.31
N VAL A 789 14.42 -28.28 -10.09
CA VAL A 789 15.04 -29.28 -10.97
C VAL A 789 14.02 -30.30 -11.46
N GLY A 790 14.26 -30.86 -12.65
CA GLY A 790 13.40 -31.90 -13.24
C GLY A 790 12.09 -31.37 -13.84
N ILE A 791 11.93 -30.05 -14.01
CA ILE A 791 10.72 -29.45 -14.60
C ILE A 791 10.46 -30.02 -16.00
N GLU A 792 11.48 -30.08 -16.86
CA GLU A 792 11.33 -30.56 -18.24
C GLU A 792 10.96 -32.05 -18.31
N ASP A 793 11.59 -32.90 -17.48
CA ASP A 793 11.25 -34.33 -17.40
C ASP A 793 9.81 -34.54 -16.95
N VAL A 794 9.36 -33.76 -15.95
CA VAL A 794 8.00 -33.80 -15.41
C VAL A 794 7.01 -33.32 -16.45
N TRP A 795 7.32 -32.23 -17.16
CA TRP A 795 6.50 -31.73 -18.25
C TRP A 795 6.35 -32.78 -19.36
N GLU A 796 7.43 -33.43 -19.78
CA GLU A 796 7.38 -34.51 -20.79
C GLU A 796 6.61 -35.76 -20.32
N ILE A 797 6.65 -36.07 -19.03
CA ILE A 797 5.82 -37.13 -18.45
C ILE A 797 4.35 -36.70 -18.43
N ALA A 798 4.05 -35.49 -17.97
CA ALA A 798 2.70 -34.93 -17.94
C ALA A 798 2.08 -34.86 -19.33
N ARG A 799 2.86 -34.50 -20.36
CA ARG A 799 2.43 -34.53 -21.76
C ARG A 799 2.00 -35.92 -22.24
N ARG A 800 2.72 -36.97 -21.82
CA ARG A 800 2.44 -38.36 -22.22
C ARG A 800 1.37 -39.03 -21.35
N GLU A 801 1.32 -38.67 -20.07
CA GLU A 801 0.51 -39.28 -19.01
C GLU A 801 -0.48 -38.27 -18.42
N GLY A 802 -1.17 -37.48 -19.25
CA GLY A 802 -1.99 -36.35 -18.81
C GLY A 802 -2.79 -36.59 -17.53
N GLY A 803 -3.51 -37.71 -17.42
CA GLY A 803 -4.33 -38.02 -16.23
C GLY A 803 -3.61 -38.13 -14.88
N ARG A 804 -2.27 -38.06 -14.84
CA ARG A 804 -1.48 -38.10 -13.60
C ARG A 804 -1.32 -36.74 -12.92
N TYR A 805 -1.39 -35.64 -13.66
CA TYR A 805 -1.22 -34.28 -13.13
C TYR A 805 -2.55 -33.55 -13.22
N PRO A 806 -3.02 -32.94 -12.11
CA PRO A 806 -4.30 -32.27 -12.09
C PRO A 806 -4.31 -31.14 -13.12
N ARG A 807 -5.37 -31.08 -13.91
CA ARG A 807 -5.63 -29.94 -14.78
C ARG A 807 -5.93 -28.74 -13.89
N VAL A 808 -5.37 -27.58 -14.23
CA VAL A 808 -5.77 -26.33 -13.60
C VAL A 808 -7.09 -25.92 -14.25
N GLU A 809 -8.13 -25.89 -13.44
CA GLU A 809 -9.45 -25.41 -13.82
C GLU A 809 -9.57 -24.00 -13.26
N LEU A 810 -9.22 -23.00 -14.09
CA LEU A 810 -9.67 -21.63 -13.85
C LEU A 810 -11.09 -21.52 -14.43
N ARG A 811 -12.00 -20.84 -13.74
CA ARG A 811 -13.42 -20.79 -14.13
C ARG A 811 -13.55 -20.09 -15.49
N ASN A 812 -13.93 -20.85 -16.51
CA ASN A 812 -14.15 -20.33 -17.87
C ASN A 812 -15.40 -19.47 -18.03
N GLU A 813 -16.26 -19.40 -17.01
CA GLU A 813 -17.48 -18.63 -17.07
C GLU A 813 -17.11 -17.15 -16.88
N PRO A 814 -17.38 -16.27 -17.88
CA PRO A 814 -17.56 -14.86 -17.59
C PRO A 814 -18.52 -14.78 -16.40
N ARG A 815 -18.32 -13.84 -15.46
CA ARG A 815 -19.26 -13.64 -14.34
C ARG A 815 -20.69 -13.60 -14.91
N GLU A 816 -21.43 -14.71 -14.80
CA GLU A 816 -22.82 -14.80 -15.24
C GLU A 816 -23.60 -13.86 -14.31
N GLY A 817 -24.04 -12.74 -14.88
CA GLY A 817 -24.54 -11.56 -14.18
C GLY A 817 -24.41 -10.30 -15.04
N ASP A 818 -23.50 -10.31 -16.03
CA ASP A 818 -23.10 -9.09 -16.74
C ASP A 818 -23.51 -9.03 -18.24
N ALA A 819 -24.34 -9.95 -18.75
CA ALA A 819 -24.86 -9.88 -20.12
C ALA A 819 -26.38 -10.11 -20.23
N ALA A 820 -27.08 -9.08 -20.72
CA ALA A 820 -28.46 -9.04 -21.22
C ALA A 820 -29.60 -9.07 -20.18
N ASP A 821 -30.03 -7.88 -19.77
CA ASP A 821 -31.43 -7.63 -19.38
C ASP A 821 -31.87 -6.21 -19.80
N ASP A 822 -31.20 -5.64 -20.81
CA ASP A 822 -31.61 -4.41 -21.49
C ASP A 822 -32.07 -4.83 -22.88
N ASP A 823 -33.37 -5.13 -23.02
CA ASP A 823 -34.19 -4.99 -24.24
C ASP A 823 -35.40 -5.96 -24.21
N GLU A 824 -36.38 -5.72 -23.33
CA GLU A 824 -37.77 -6.06 -23.65
C GLU A 824 -38.73 -4.95 -23.21
N ASN A 825 -39.18 -4.18 -24.21
CA ASN A 825 -40.52 -3.62 -24.39
C ASN A 825 -41.26 -3.02 -23.19
N ASP A 826 -41.41 -1.70 -23.22
CA ASP A 826 -42.69 -1.04 -22.95
C ASP A 826 -42.84 0.18 -23.89
N GLU A 827 -42.99 -0.08 -25.19
CA GLU A 827 -43.82 0.78 -26.05
C GLU A 827 -45.27 0.25 -26.01
N ASP A 828 -46.21 1.20 -25.98
CA ASP A 828 -47.66 1.07 -26.10
C ASP A 828 -48.48 0.76 -24.82
N ASN A 829 -48.83 1.83 -24.09
CA ASN A 829 -50.25 2.15 -23.95
C ASN A 829 -50.52 3.65 -23.71
N ASP A 830 -50.38 4.46 -24.77
CA ASP A 830 -51.19 5.68 -24.92
C ASP A 830 -52.60 5.27 -25.38
N SER A 831 -53.61 5.50 -24.55
CA SER A 831 -54.92 5.95 -25.05
C SER A 831 -55.67 6.70 -23.95
N ASP A 832 -55.56 8.03 -24.04
CA ASP A 832 -56.67 8.99 -24.15
C ASP A 832 -57.82 8.98 -23.12
N ASP A 833 -57.91 10.16 -22.50
CA ASP A 833 -59.10 11.02 -22.43
C ASP A 833 -60.26 10.67 -21.47
N ASP A 834 -60.40 11.56 -20.49
CA ASP A 834 -61.55 12.45 -20.30
C ASP A 834 -62.93 11.91 -20.74
N GLU A 835 -63.86 11.79 -19.77
CA GLU A 835 -65.08 12.63 -19.73
C GLU A 835 -65.98 12.28 -18.53
N ASP A 836 -66.24 13.32 -17.74
CA ASP A 836 -67.53 13.73 -17.16
C ASP A 836 -68.43 12.79 -16.34
N ASP A 837 -68.68 13.27 -15.11
CA ASP A 837 -70.00 13.53 -14.50
C ASP A 837 -71.13 12.50 -14.69
N SER A 838 -71.47 11.79 -13.60
CA SER A 838 -72.84 11.43 -13.18
C SER A 838 -72.90 10.98 -11.72
#